data_AF-Q7Q3U0-F1
#
_entry.id   AF-Q7Q3U0-F1
#
_cell.length_a   1.000
_cell.length_b   1.000
_cell.length_c   1.000
_cell.angle_alpha   90.00
_cell.angle_beta   90.00
_cell.angle_gamma   90.00
#
_symmetry.space_group_name_H-M   'P 1'
#
loop_
_entity.id
_entity.type
_entity.pdbx_description
1 polymer ?
#
loop_
_entity_poly.entity_id
_entity_poly.type
_entity_poly.pdbx_seq_one_letter_code
_entity_poly.pdbx_strand_id
1 'polypeptide(L)'
;MLSVSRVAVGNVRCVQPALVRIRKHVLAGGFTQTFGSRRWISVKVNQALLAKEAEPNRRRRQTLKEREAESNEPCSCVEEEGPNSSTIVTPCDESRRLPMMGELIQFPNDPSPYPAPPRRHIPINRFFQQTEQKAIAATGGPTCPPPPPPPPKPSYTGYILGAIALTAGGLGLAYYNGLFDGPPPPTPVDDTKEDADRKKRTYPASSKDLPKHVPYLLVGGGTASIAAFRAIRVHDPKAKVMMITNELEMPYMRPPLSKELWFNPTEAEPLKFRQWNGSERSIFYEPNDYYIDPSKLSDAPNGGVAVARGYEVHRLDVVNRKAILTDGTEISYDKCLIATGARPKNLPIFESAPRAVRERVTLFKSVYDFEQLSSQLQDGNRVAIVGGGFLGSELACALSKSEQTRKKKVEVFQLFHEGGNMAKVLPEYLSSWTTERLREEGVKVWPKTQVKAVEMQGSKLKLTLMDDSVLLVDRVIVAVGSEPNTDLAKTSGLEVDGKNGGFLVDAELRARSNVFVAGDAACFYDTKFGRRRVEHHDHAIVSGRLAGENMVGLNKPYTHQSMFWSDLGPRISYEAIGLIDSSLPTVAVFAKRTAEEMSRASAAAAAAVTAGSTDSEKLQAANANVNVDVKNVPAAGEPAKEQSKEQQEPEDSFDKGVIFYLRDKKVVGLVLWNVFNRMGTARKILDQHTEYDDLNEVAKLFNLHDRRTESEELEAAEQ
;
A
#
# COMPACT_ATOMS: atom_id res chain seq x y z
N MET A 1 27.16 -36.97 -54.01
CA MET A 1 27.91 -38.24 -54.01
C MET A 1 27.52 -39.04 -52.77
N LEU A 2 26.85 -40.17 -53.00
CA LEU A 2 26.74 -41.43 -52.23
C LEU A 2 26.50 -41.45 -50.69
N SER A 3 25.22 -41.66 -50.33
CA SER A 3 24.62 -42.83 -49.62
C SER A 3 25.46 -43.74 -48.70
N VAL A 4 24.93 -44.06 -47.50
CA VAL A 4 24.67 -45.44 -46.97
C VAL A 4 23.46 -45.45 -46.00
N SER A 5 22.71 -46.57 -45.98
CA SER A 5 21.32 -46.84 -45.53
C SER A 5 21.14 -47.57 -44.18
N ARG A 6 19.89 -47.56 -43.63
CA ARG A 6 18.99 -48.68 -43.16
C ARG A 6 18.00 -48.19 -42.05
N VAL A 7 16.68 -48.03 -42.26
CA VAL A 7 15.51 -48.98 -42.28
C VAL A 7 15.21 -49.67 -40.92
N ALA A 8 13.98 -49.90 -40.39
CA ALA A 8 12.64 -49.28 -40.26
C ALA A 8 11.68 -50.31 -39.57
N VAL A 9 10.43 -49.88 -39.25
CA VAL A 9 9.17 -50.64 -38.90
C VAL A 9 8.89 -50.80 -37.39
N GLY A 10 7.71 -50.55 -36.79
CA GLY A 10 6.31 -50.19 -37.15
C GLY A 10 5.51 -50.10 -35.80
N ASN A 11 4.30 -49.55 -35.60
CA ASN A 11 3.05 -49.50 -36.35
C ASN A 11 2.12 -48.39 -35.78
N VAL A 12 1.23 -47.86 -36.63
CA VAL A 12 0.13 -46.92 -36.34
C VAL A 12 -1.18 -47.45 -36.96
N ARG A 13 -2.33 -47.28 -36.29
CA ARG A 13 -3.72 -47.17 -36.84
C ARG A 13 -4.57 -46.36 -35.84
N CYS A 14 -5.03 -45.13 -36.14
CA CYS A 14 -6.22 -44.66 -36.91
C CYS A 14 -7.57 -44.73 -36.16
N VAL A 15 -8.32 -43.61 -36.08
CA VAL A 15 -9.72 -43.38 -36.57
C VAL A 15 -10.25 -41.95 -36.26
N GLN A 16 -10.63 -41.24 -37.35
CA GLN A 16 -11.66 -40.19 -37.66
C GLN A 16 -12.16 -39.08 -36.69
N PRO A 17 -12.42 -37.86 -37.24
CA PRO A 17 -13.45 -36.93 -36.75
C PRO A 17 -14.73 -36.95 -37.64
N ALA A 18 -15.91 -36.83 -37.02
CA ALA A 18 -17.22 -36.72 -37.69
C ALA A 18 -17.83 -35.31 -37.55
N LEU A 19 -18.53 -34.89 -38.62
CA LEU A 19 -19.09 -33.58 -38.97
C LEU A 19 -20.42 -33.20 -38.26
N VAL A 20 -20.88 -31.95 -38.58
CA VAL A 20 -22.28 -31.47 -38.83
C VAL A 20 -22.77 -30.47 -37.76
N ARG A 21 -23.31 -29.26 -37.99
CA ARG A 21 -23.92 -28.53 -39.15
C ARG A 21 -23.89 -27.00 -38.87
N ILE A 22 -23.66 -26.18 -39.89
CA ILE A 22 -24.07 -24.76 -39.92
C ILE A 22 -25.15 -24.62 -40.98
N ARG A 23 -26.30 -24.02 -40.65
CA ARG A 23 -27.38 -23.66 -41.59
C ARG A 23 -27.11 -22.27 -42.17
N LYS A 24 -27.12 -22.16 -43.50
CA LYS A 24 -27.28 -20.92 -44.26
C LYS A 24 -28.78 -20.65 -44.50
N HIS A 25 -29.18 -19.39 -44.44
CA HIS A 25 -30.21 -18.86 -45.34
C HIS A 25 -29.70 -17.58 -46.00
N VAL A 26 -30.06 -17.48 -47.28
CA VAL A 26 -29.67 -16.51 -48.31
C VAL A 26 -30.75 -15.44 -48.43
N LEU A 27 -30.38 -14.22 -48.83
CA LEU A 27 -31.05 -13.30 -49.79
C LEU A 27 -30.21 -11.99 -49.81
N ALA A 28 -29.40 -11.72 -50.83
CA ALA A 28 -29.70 -11.11 -52.15
C ALA A 28 -29.76 -9.56 -52.12
N GLY A 29 -28.90 -8.92 -52.93
CA GLY A 29 -28.92 -7.49 -53.23
C GLY A 29 -27.52 -6.88 -53.37
N GLY A 30 -26.95 -6.90 -54.57
CA GLY A 30 -25.63 -6.33 -54.86
C GLY A 30 -25.67 -4.84 -55.20
N PHE A 31 -24.51 -4.18 -55.13
CA PHE A 31 -24.03 -3.22 -56.14
C PHE A 31 -22.51 -3.00 -55.92
N THR A 32 -21.81 -2.86 -57.04
CA THR A 32 -20.36 -2.77 -57.25
C THR A 32 -19.78 -1.38 -56.94
N GLN A 33 -18.55 -1.29 -56.40
CA GLN A 33 -17.36 -0.66 -57.03
C GLN A 33 -16.23 -0.24 -56.04
N THR A 34 -15.04 -0.83 -56.27
CA THR A 34 -13.68 -0.27 -56.33
C THR A 34 -12.96 0.48 -55.18
N PHE A 35 -11.70 0.01 -54.98
CA PHE A 35 -10.45 0.70 -54.57
C PHE A 35 -10.32 1.29 -53.15
N GLY A 36 -9.66 0.54 -52.27
CA GLY A 36 -9.12 1.02 -51.00
C GLY A 36 -7.71 1.60 -51.17
N SER A 37 -7.56 2.89 -50.89
CA SER A 37 -6.26 3.54 -50.67
C SER A 37 -6.14 3.96 -49.19
N ARG A 38 -4.95 3.74 -48.63
CA ARG A 38 -4.55 4.12 -47.27
C ARG A 38 -4.67 5.62 -47.06
N ARG A 39 -5.24 6.07 -45.93
CA ARG A 39 -4.95 7.40 -45.37
C ARG A 39 -4.88 7.41 -43.85
N TRP A 40 -3.75 7.95 -43.40
CA TRP A 40 -3.55 8.65 -42.13
C TRP A 40 -4.41 9.90 -42.08
N ILE A 41 -4.94 10.25 -40.90
CA ILE A 41 -5.49 11.59 -40.64
C ILE A 41 -4.96 12.10 -39.29
N SER A 42 -4.16 13.16 -39.40
CA SER A 42 -3.79 14.11 -38.35
C SER A 42 -4.96 15.08 -38.12
N VAL A 43 -5.26 15.41 -36.86
CA VAL A 43 -6.31 16.37 -36.51
C VAL A 43 -5.71 17.75 -36.28
N LYS A 44 -6.15 18.69 -37.11
CA LYS A 44 -5.88 20.14 -37.08
C LYS A 44 -6.62 20.83 -35.95
N VAL A 45 -5.95 21.84 -35.40
CA VAL A 45 -6.44 22.89 -34.51
C VAL A 45 -7.39 23.83 -35.27
N ASN A 46 -8.55 24.14 -34.68
CA ASN A 46 -9.49 25.13 -35.21
C ASN A 46 -9.19 26.52 -34.64
N GLN A 47 -8.87 27.45 -35.55
CA GLN A 47 -9.02 28.90 -35.38
C GLN A 47 -10.19 29.33 -36.29
N ALA A 48 -11.16 30.05 -35.74
CA ALA A 48 -11.84 31.16 -36.42
C ALA A 48 -12.91 31.79 -35.51
N LEU A 49 -12.79 33.10 -35.26
CA LEU A 49 -13.86 34.06 -35.49
C LEU A 49 -13.25 35.47 -35.60
N LEU A 50 -13.60 36.17 -36.68
CA LEU A 50 -13.05 37.46 -37.13
C LEU A 50 -14.17 38.52 -37.20
N ALA A 51 -13.73 39.79 -37.07
CA ALA A 51 -14.26 41.06 -37.63
C ALA A 51 -15.59 41.62 -37.07
N LYS A 52 -15.85 42.95 -36.97
CA LYS A 52 -15.16 44.21 -37.38
C LYS A 52 -15.94 45.40 -36.75
N GLU A 53 -15.28 46.51 -36.39
CA GLU A 53 -15.65 47.93 -36.71
C GLU A 53 -14.72 48.97 -36.03
N ALA A 54 -14.76 50.23 -36.51
CA ALA A 54 -13.62 51.10 -36.79
C ALA A 54 -13.49 52.40 -35.94
N GLU A 55 -12.22 52.84 -35.71
CA GLU A 55 -11.61 54.21 -35.64
C GLU A 55 -12.24 55.40 -34.83
N PRO A 56 -11.53 56.55 -34.59
CA PRO A 56 -10.24 56.74 -33.91
C PRO A 56 -10.20 57.99 -32.96
N ASN A 57 -9.22 58.13 -32.03
CA ASN A 57 -8.65 59.45 -31.70
C ASN A 57 -7.33 59.44 -30.85
N ARG A 58 -6.27 59.95 -31.50
CA ARG A 58 -5.29 60.98 -31.08
C ARG A 58 -4.48 60.94 -29.74
N ARG A 59 -3.16 61.05 -29.99
CA ARG A 59 -2.06 61.79 -29.27
C ARG A 59 -1.50 61.07 -28.02
N ARG A 60 -0.17 60.87 -27.85
CA ARG A 60 0.97 61.77 -28.09
C ARG A 60 2.29 60.98 -28.28
N ARG A 61 3.18 61.50 -29.14
CA ARG A 61 4.59 61.09 -29.40
C ARG A 61 5.56 61.74 -28.41
N GLN A 62 6.68 61.06 -28.12
CA GLN A 62 8.09 61.50 -28.36
C GLN A 62 9.02 60.32 -27.94
N THR A 63 9.81 59.61 -28.78
CA THR A 63 10.95 59.95 -29.69
C THR A 63 12.10 60.65 -28.94
N LEU A 64 13.39 60.31 -28.96
CA LEU A 64 14.34 59.54 -29.81
C LEU A 64 15.57 59.17 -28.90
N LYS A 65 16.68 58.50 -29.24
CA LYS A 65 17.31 57.99 -30.49
C LYS A 65 18.46 57.06 -30.09
N GLU A 66 18.72 56.06 -30.92
CA GLU A 66 19.95 55.26 -31.00
C GLU A 66 21.16 56.10 -31.46
N ARG A 67 22.37 55.64 -31.10
CA ARG A 67 23.56 55.67 -31.97
C ARG A 67 24.45 54.47 -31.68
N GLU A 68 24.90 53.85 -32.76
CA GLU A 68 25.67 52.61 -32.87
C GLU A 68 27.20 52.80 -32.73
N ALA A 69 27.87 51.65 -32.58
CA ALA A 69 29.10 51.22 -33.24
C ALA A 69 30.48 51.35 -32.53
N GLU A 70 31.00 50.15 -32.20
CA GLU A 70 32.34 49.60 -32.53
C GLU A 70 33.63 50.25 -32.02
N SER A 71 34.39 49.51 -31.18
CA SER A 71 35.58 48.70 -31.60
C SER A 71 36.64 48.50 -30.48
N ASN A 72 37.04 47.23 -30.31
CA ASN A 72 38.33 46.63 -29.94
C ASN A 72 39.35 47.30 -28.96
N GLU A 73 39.60 46.56 -27.86
CA GLU A 73 40.88 46.13 -27.22
C GLU A 73 42.26 46.61 -27.73
N PRO A 74 43.39 46.34 -27.00
CA PRO A 74 43.67 46.33 -25.55
C PRO A 74 45.06 46.97 -25.21
N CYS A 75 45.44 47.10 -23.91
CA CYS A 75 46.77 46.71 -23.38
C CYS A 75 47.11 47.24 -21.96
N SER A 76 47.81 46.34 -21.25
CA SER A 76 48.91 46.54 -20.28
C SER A 76 48.62 47.17 -18.92
N CYS A 77 48.77 46.40 -17.82
CA CYS A 77 49.98 46.32 -16.94
C CYS A 77 50.05 47.53 -15.99
N VAL A 78 50.32 47.46 -14.68
CA VAL A 78 51.07 46.51 -13.84
C VAL A 78 50.98 47.07 -12.40
N GLU A 79 50.95 46.19 -11.38
CA GLU A 79 51.50 46.33 -9.99
C GLU A 79 51.11 47.58 -9.14
N GLU A 80 51.08 47.60 -7.80
CA GLU A 80 51.59 46.77 -6.71
C GLU A 80 50.93 47.27 -5.38
N GLU A 81 51.03 46.43 -4.34
CA GLU A 81 51.14 46.72 -2.89
C GLU A 81 50.30 47.85 -2.24
N GLY A 82 49.51 47.62 -1.19
CA GLY A 82 49.98 47.21 0.12
C GLY A 82 49.56 48.25 1.19
N PRO A 83 49.53 47.90 2.49
CA PRO A 83 48.47 48.33 3.42
C PRO A 83 48.94 49.27 4.55
N ASN A 84 48.01 49.92 5.29
CA ASN A 84 47.94 49.90 6.77
C ASN A 84 47.06 50.98 7.44
N SER A 85 46.27 50.48 8.42
CA SER A 85 45.99 50.96 9.79
C SER A 85 45.64 52.43 10.14
N SER A 86 44.56 52.59 10.92
CA SER A 86 44.44 53.33 12.22
C SER A 86 42.94 53.67 12.47
N THR A 87 42.22 53.04 13.40
CA THR A 87 42.10 53.27 14.86
C THR A 87 41.71 54.69 15.28
N ILE A 88 40.40 54.95 15.51
CA ILE A 88 39.88 55.95 16.49
C ILE A 88 38.62 55.38 17.18
N VAL A 89 38.46 55.81 18.45
CA VAL A 89 37.75 55.28 19.61
C VAL A 89 36.36 55.94 19.83
N THR A 90 35.35 55.11 20.18
CA THR A 90 34.04 55.22 20.93
C THR A 90 33.29 56.57 21.15
N PRO A 91 31.94 56.60 21.47
CA PRO A 91 31.22 55.62 22.33
C PRO A 91 29.75 55.21 22.01
N CYS A 92 29.40 54.07 22.64
CA CYS A 92 28.12 53.62 23.20
C CYS A 92 26.82 53.70 22.39
N ASP A 93 26.23 52.53 22.07
CA ASP A 93 24.93 52.17 22.64
C ASP A 93 24.74 50.64 22.70
N GLU A 94 23.92 50.22 23.66
CA GLU A 94 23.78 48.90 24.22
C GLU A 94 22.90 47.92 23.42
N SER A 95 23.22 46.63 23.60
CA SER A 95 22.28 45.58 24.02
C SER A 95 22.18 44.33 23.11
N ARG A 96 22.51 43.20 23.76
CA ARG A 96 22.08 41.81 23.55
C ARG A 96 22.76 40.99 22.43
N ARG A 97 23.90 40.40 22.81
CA ARG A 97 24.35 39.07 22.34
C ARG A 97 24.03 38.00 23.39
N LEU A 98 23.58 36.84 22.93
CA LEU A 98 23.75 35.54 23.63
C LEU A 98 24.84 34.75 22.89
N PRO A 99 25.78 34.08 23.58
CA PRO A 99 26.90 33.39 22.93
C PRO A 99 26.70 31.87 22.79
N MET A 100 27.46 31.31 21.83
CA MET A 100 27.82 29.90 21.65
C MET A 100 29.18 29.60 22.33
N MET A 101 29.47 28.30 22.50
CA MET A 101 30.65 27.63 23.12
C MET A 101 30.55 27.50 24.64
N GLY A 102 30.72 26.35 25.30
CA GLY A 102 31.43 25.12 24.94
C GLY A 102 32.60 24.94 25.92
N GLU A 103 32.47 24.03 26.92
CA GLU A 103 33.50 23.08 27.38
C GLU A 103 33.16 22.41 28.75
N LEU A 104 33.78 21.22 28.90
CA LEU A 104 33.75 20.22 29.97
C LEU A 104 33.71 20.72 31.42
N ILE A 105 32.85 20.08 32.24
CA ILE A 105 33.12 19.80 33.67
C ILE A 105 32.52 18.42 34.04
N GLN A 106 33.33 17.58 34.71
CA GLN A 106 32.98 16.27 35.30
C GLN A 106 32.35 16.38 36.71
N PHE A 107 31.75 15.26 37.15
CA PHE A 107 31.37 14.83 38.53
C PHE A 107 29.94 15.18 39.02
N PRO A 108 29.31 14.41 39.96
CA PRO A 108 29.51 13.03 40.43
C PRO A 108 28.20 12.18 40.50
N ASN A 109 28.34 10.93 40.95
CA ASN A 109 27.29 9.94 41.26
C ASN A 109 26.25 10.37 42.33
N ASP A 110 25.16 9.59 42.35
CA ASP A 110 24.18 9.32 43.44
C ASP A 110 22.85 10.14 43.50
N PRO A 111 21.76 9.60 44.12
CA PRO A 111 20.98 8.45 43.66
C PRO A 111 19.45 8.70 43.64
N SER A 112 18.71 7.80 43.00
CA SER A 112 17.24 7.80 42.89
C SER A 112 16.53 7.30 44.17
N PRO A 113 15.41 7.91 44.62
CA PRO A 113 14.52 7.32 45.61
C PRO A 113 13.26 6.75 44.94
N TYR A 114 12.98 5.46 45.08
CA TYR A 114 11.66 4.89 45.45
C TYR A 114 11.74 3.35 45.56
N PRO A 115 11.18 2.73 46.62
CA PRO A 115 11.48 1.34 46.99
C PRO A 115 10.54 0.30 46.35
N ALA A 116 11.11 -0.86 46.03
CA ALA A 116 10.42 -2.08 45.59
C ALA A 116 10.01 -2.98 46.78
N PRO A 117 8.96 -3.81 46.65
CA PRO A 117 8.40 -4.62 47.75
C PRO A 117 9.20 -5.91 48.04
N PRO A 118 9.08 -6.48 49.27
CA PRO A 118 9.99 -7.54 49.73
C PRO A 118 9.59 -8.93 49.23
N ARG A 119 10.58 -9.66 48.69
CA ARG A 119 10.51 -11.11 48.44
C ARG A 119 10.84 -11.89 49.71
N ARG A 120 9.91 -12.76 50.14
CA ARG A 120 10.15 -13.78 51.17
C ARG A 120 10.86 -14.99 50.53
N HIS A 121 12.08 -15.27 50.98
CA HIS A 121 12.74 -16.56 50.80
C HIS A 121 12.72 -17.33 52.14
N ILE A 122 12.16 -18.53 52.10
CA ILE A 122 12.14 -19.50 53.21
C ILE A 122 13.40 -20.38 53.05
N PRO A 123 14.24 -20.54 54.09
CA PRO A 123 15.39 -21.43 54.02
C PRO A 123 15.00 -22.88 54.32
N ILE A 124 15.46 -23.81 53.48
CA ILE A 124 15.36 -25.26 53.68
C ILE A 124 16.63 -25.71 54.41
N ASN A 125 16.48 -26.17 55.65
CA ASN A 125 17.53 -26.87 56.38
C ASN A 125 17.49 -28.38 56.06
N ARG A 126 18.67 -28.96 55.85
CA ARG A 126 18.94 -30.38 55.62
C ARG A 126 19.65 -30.97 56.86
N PHE A 127 19.39 -32.25 57.12
CA PHE A 127 20.03 -33.16 58.09
C PHE A 127 19.60 -33.07 59.56
N PHE A 128 18.79 -34.04 60.01
CA PHE A 128 19.23 -35.11 60.91
C PHE A 128 18.18 -36.25 60.90
N GLN A 129 18.68 -37.47 60.70
CA GLN A 129 17.96 -38.75 60.78
C GLN A 129 18.37 -39.39 62.13
N GLN A 130 17.47 -40.16 62.75
CA GLN A 130 17.55 -40.71 64.13
C GLN A 130 17.20 -39.64 65.17
N THR A 131 16.17 -39.78 66.00
CA THR A 131 15.90 -40.90 66.94
C THR A 131 14.43 -40.85 67.42
N GLU A 132 13.95 -42.01 67.87
CA GLU A 132 12.87 -42.17 68.88
C GLU A 132 11.40 -41.93 68.47
N GLN A 133 10.86 -42.89 67.73
CA GLN A 133 9.57 -43.48 68.14
C GLN A 133 9.82 -44.45 69.29
N LYS A 134 9.57 -44.02 70.53
CA LYS A 134 9.30 -44.87 71.70
C LYS A 134 8.74 -44.00 72.83
N ALA A 135 7.45 -44.15 73.13
CA ALA A 135 6.88 -44.12 74.49
C ALA A 135 5.36 -43.87 74.45
N ILE A 136 4.56 -44.86 74.04
CA ILE A 136 3.21 -45.05 74.62
C ILE A 136 2.99 -46.56 74.74
N ALA A 137 3.28 -47.11 75.92
CA ALA A 137 2.78 -48.40 76.37
C ALA A 137 2.75 -48.44 77.91
N ALA A 138 1.55 -48.29 78.48
CA ALA A 138 1.07 -48.85 79.74
C ALA A 138 -0.45 -48.62 79.72
N THR A 139 -1.31 -49.64 79.60
CA THR A 139 -1.74 -50.52 80.71
C THR A 139 -2.15 -51.93 80.22
N GLY A 140 -2.05 -52.92 81.11
CA GLY A 140 -1.97 -54.36 80.81
C GLY A 140 -3.24 -55.14 80.48
N GLY A 141 -3.04 -56.40 80.05
CA GLY A 141 -4.03 -57.47 79.85
C GLY A 141 -3.37 -58.73 79.22
N PRO A 142 -3.81 -59.98 79.53
CA PRO A 142 -2.93 -61.17 79.66
C PRO A 142 -2.62 -61.96 78.36
N THR A 143 -1.61 -62.82 78.49
CA THR A 143 -0.89 -63.63 77.47
C THR A 143 -1.65 -64.81 76.87
N CYS A 144 -1.45 -65.08 75.57
CA CYS A 144 -1.74 -66.35 74.88
C CYS A 144 -0.52 -66.83 74.06
N PRO A 145 -0.34 -68.16 73.86
CA PRO A 145 0.87 -68.77 73.27
C PRO A 145 0.94 -68.62 71.73
N PRO A 146 2.14 -68.74 71.11
CA PRO A 146 2.34 -68.50 69.68
C PRO A 146 1.80 -69.65 68.80
N PRO A 147 1.04 -69.35 67.71
CA PRO A 147 0.62 -70.32 66.70
C PRO A 147 1.65 -70.52 65.54
N PRO A 148 1.56 -71.63 64.79
CA PRO A 148 2.61 -72.21 63.94
C PRO A 148 2.84 -71.51 62.58
N PRO A 149 3.95 -71.82 61.87
CA PRO A 149 4.36 -71.08 60.67
C PRO A 149 3.42 -71.25 59.46
N PRO A 150 3.28 -70.21 58.62
CA PRO A 150 2.41 -70.21 57.44
C PRO A 150 2.97 -71.01 56.24
N PRO A 151 2.09 -71.50 55.35
CA PRO A 151 2.46 -72.34 54.21
C PRO A 151 3.14 -71.56 53.05
N PRO A 152 3.87 -72.25 52.15
CA PRO A 152 4.63 -71.62 51.07
C PRO A 152 3.73 -70.96 50.01
N LYS A 153 4.14 -69.78 49.54
CA LYS A 153 3.46 -68.98 48.51
C LYS A 153 3.63 -69.58 47.10
N PRO A 154 2.59 -69.54 46.24
CA PRO A 154 2.69 -70.00 44.86
C PRO A 154 3.52 -69.03 43.98
N SER A 155 4.23 -69.60 43.01
CA SER A 155 5.11 -68.89 42.07
C SER A 155 4.32 -68.31 40.90
N TYR A 156 4.31 -66.98 40.76
CA TYR A 156 3.64 -66.23 39.67
C TYR A 156 4.55 -65.95 38.46
N THR A 157 5.77 -66.49 38.46
CA THR A 157 6.81 -66.14 37.48
C THR A 157 6.42 -66.52 36.05
N GLY A 158 5.63 -67.59 35.87
CA GLY A 158 5.17 -68.03 34.55
C GLY A 158 4.15 -67.08 33.89
N TYR A 159 3.24 -66.48 34.66
CA TYR A 159 2.24 -65.53 34.14
C TYR A 159 2.87 -64.19 33.77
N ILE A 160 3.88 -63.75 34.53
CA ILE A 160 4.60 -62.51 34.25
C ILE A 160 5.42 -62.64 32.96
N LEU A 161 6.11 -63.78 32.77
CA LEU A 161 6.86 -64.03 31.54
C LEU A 161 5.95 -64.16 30.31
N GLY A 162 4.78 -64.79 30.45
CA GLY A 162 3.79 -64.87 29.37
C GLY A 162 3.20 -63.50 28.97
N ALA A 163 2.91 -62.64 29.95
CA ALA A 163 2.39 -61.30 29.70
C ALA A 163 3.43 -60.37 29.05
N ILE A 164 4.71 -60.50 29.42
CA ILE A 164 5.80 -59.75 28.79
C ILE A 164 6.02 -60.21 27.34
N ALA A 165 5.94 -61.51 27.06
CA ALA A 165 6.11 -62.04 25.70
C ALA A 165 4.97 -61.59 24.75
N LEU A 166 3.73 -61.57 25.22
CA LEU A 166 2.58 -61.12 24.42
C LEU A 166 2.58 -59.61 24.17
N THR A 167 3.00 -58.80 25.16
CA THR A 167 3.12 -57.34 24.99
C THR A 167 4.30 -56.97 24.11
N ALA A 168 5.45 -57.62 24.26
CA ALA A 168 6.62 -57.41 23.40
C ALA A 168 6.35 -57.84 21.95
N GLY A 169 5.68 -58.98 21.74
CA GLY A 169 5.27 -59.44 20.41
C GLY A 169 4.27 -58.50 19.74
N GLY A 170 3.27 -58.00 20.48
CA GLY A 170 2.29 -57.04 19.98
C GLY A 170 2.90 -55.67 19.63
N LEU A 171 3.81 -55.17 20.47
CA LEU A 171 4.55 -53.93 20.20
C LEU A 171 5.51 -54.08 19.01
N GLY A 172 6.18 -55.22 18.89
CA GLY A 172 7.04 -55.52 17.74
C GLY A 172 6.27 -55.58 16.43
N LEU A 173 5.08 -56.18 16.42
CA LEU A 173 4.23 -56.23 15.23
C LEU A 173 3.65 -54.85 14.86
N ALA A 174 3.28 -54.04 15.86
CA ALA A 174 2.81 -52.67 15.64
C ALA A 174 3.93 -51.74 15.14
N TYR A 175 5.16 -51.93 15.61
CA TYR A 175 6.34 -51.23 15.09
C TYR A 175 6.67 -51.66 13.65
N TYR A 176 6.67 -52.97 13.36
CA TYR A 176 6.95 -53.50 12.01
C TYR A 176 5.89 -53.09 10.98
N ASN A 177 4.63 -52.96 11.40
CA ASN A 177 3.53 -52.52 10.54
C ASN A 177 3.34 -50.99 10.48
N GLY A 178 4.28 -50.20 11.02
CA GLY A 178 4.26 -48.73 10.93
C GLY A 178 3.11 -48.06 11.68
N LEU A 179 2.50 -48.73 12.67
CA LEU A 179 1.33 -48.22 13.40
C LEU A 179 1.67 -47.03 14.33
N PHE A 180 2.95 -46.78 14.57
CA PHE A 180 3.48 -45.67 15.37
C PHE A 180 4.32 -44.68 14.56
N ASP A 181 4.40 -44.85 13.25
CA ASP A 181 4.97 -43.84 12.36
C ASP A 181 3.94 -42.72 12.19
N GLY A 182 3.82 -41.89 13.24
CA GLY A 182 3.27 -40.55 13.07
C GLY A 182 4.07 -39.83 11.98
N PRO A 183 3.46 -38.84 11.28
CA PRO A 183 4.20 -38.04 10.33
C PRO A 183 5.48 -37.52 11.01
N PRO A 184 6.64 -37.57 10.33
CA PRO A 184 7.90 -37.18 10.94
C PRO A 184 7.76 -35.79 11.56
N PRO A 185 8.33 -35.54 12.75
CA PRO A 185 8.34 -34.20 13.30
C PRO A 185 8.93 -33.27 12.24
N PRO A 186 8.34 -32.08 12.02
CA PRO A 186 8.87 -31.14 11.05
C PRO A 186 10.36 -30.97 11.36
N THR A 187 11.19 -31.14 10.32
CA THR A 187 12.63 -30.95 10.43
C THR A 187 12.89 -29.63 11.15
N PRO A 188 13.84 -29.59 12.12
CA PRO A 188 14.19 -28.34 12.78
C PRO A 188 14.51 -27.31 11.72
N VAL A 189 13.66 -26.30 11.64
CA VAL A 189 13.73 -25.32 10.59
C VAL A 189 14.91 -24.42 10.93
N ASP A 190 15.98 -24.49 10.13
CA ASP A 190 17.19 -23.70 10.33
C ASP A 190 16.88 -22.23 10.04
N ASP A 191 16.71 -21.44 11.10
CA ASP A 191 16.34 -20.02 11.06
C ASP A 191 17.31 -19.13 10.25
N THR A 192 18.48 -19.65 9.83
CA THR A 192 19.53 -18.86 9.15
C THR A 192 19.51 -18.95 7.61
N LYS A 193 18.78 -19.89 7.00
CA LYS A 193 18.94 -20.23 5.57
C LYS A 193 18.02 -19.50 4.59
N GLU A 194 16.88 -18.96 5.02
CA GLU A 194 15.78 -18.59 4.11
C GLU A 194 16.01 -17.26 3.36
N ASP A 195 16.72 -16.31 3.96
CA ASP A 195 17.06 -15.03 3.29
C ASP A 195 18.11 -15.19 2.18
N ALA A 196 18.90 -16.27 2.20
CA ALA A 196 20.07 -16.41 1.35
C ALA A 196 19.75 -16.79 -0.10
N ASP A 197 18.68 -17.56 -0.35
CA ASP A 197 18.33 -18.02 -1.71
C ASP A 197 17.46 -17.01 -2.48
N ARG A 198 16.69 -16.18 -1.77
CA ARG A 198 15.94 -15.06 -2.39
C ARG A 198 16.86 -13.91 -2.80
N LYS A 199 17.92 -13.63 -2.03
CA LYS A 199 18.93 -12.58 -2.32
C LYS A 199 19.77 -12.82 -3.58
N LYS A 200 19.71 -14.01 -4.21
CA LYS A 200 20.57 -14.38 -5.36
C LYS A 200 19.95 -14.14 -6.74
N ARG A 201 18.70 -13.66 -6.83
CA ARG A 201 18.00 -13.48 -8.12
C ARG A 201 18.03 -12.03 -8.58
N THR A 202 19.22 -11.45 -8.75
CA THR A 202 19.33 -10.09 -9.29
C THR A 202 19.17 -10.07 -10.80
N TYR A 203 18.71 -8.95 -11.36
CA TYR A 203 18.76 -8.69 -12.79
C TYR A 203 19.31 -7.27 -13.05
N PRO A 204 20.44 -7.12 -13.76
CA PRO A 204 21.28 -8.17 -14.32
C PRO A 204 21.85 -9.12 -13.27
N ALA A 205 22.44 -10.24 -13.68
CA ALA A 205 22.94 -11.24 -12.75
C ALA A 205 24.12 -10.72 -11.90
N SER A 206 24.89 -9.76 -12.42
CA SER A 206 26.03 -9.15 -11.75
C SER A 206 25.88 -7.64 -11.74
N SER A 207 26.17 -7.02 -10.59
CA SER A 207 26.18 -5.57 -10.43
C SER A 207 27.25 -4.88 -11.28
N LYS A 208 28.28 -5.62 -11.71
CA LYS A 208 29.30 -5.14 -12.65
C LYS A 208 28.74 -4.86 -14.05
N ASP A 209 27.59 -5.44 -14.39
CA ASP A 209 26.92 -5.20 -15.66
C ASP A 209 26.07 -3.92 -15.62
N LEU A 210 25.94 -3.29 -14.45
CA LEU A 210 25.29 -1.99 -14.32
C LEU A 210 26.22 -0.89 -14.85
N PRO A 211 25.65 0.17 -15.43
CA PRO A 211 26.42 1.32 -15.90
C PRO A 211 27.11 2.01 -14.72
N LYS A 212 28.38 2.38 -14.91
CA LYS A 212 29.18 3.11 -13.90
C LYS A 212 28.69 4.54 -13.66
N HIS A 213 27.94 5.08 -14.61
CA HIS A 213 27.40 6.43 -14.58
C HIS A 213 26.04 6.48 -15.25
N VAL A 214 25.09 7.22 -14.67
CA VAL A 214 23.77 7.48 -15.24
C VAL A 214 23.37 8.93 -15.01
N PRO A 215 22.79 9.63 -16.01
CA PRO A 215 22.31 11.00 -15.79
C PRO A 215 21.23 11.08 -14.70
N TYR A 216 20.26 10.15 -14.75
CA TYR A 216 19.16 10.11 -13.79
C TYR A 216 19.11 8.75 -13.10
N LEU A 217 19.30 8.75 -11.78
CA LEU A 217 19.17 7.57 -10.93
C LEU A 217 17.88 7.66 -10.10
N LEU A 218 17.05 6.61 -10.14
CA LEU A 218 15.84 6.51 -9.34
C LEU A 218 15.97 5.31 -8.38
N VAL A 219 15.99 5.56 -7.08
CA VAL A 219 16.12 4.54 -6.02
C VAL A 219 14.72 4.11 -5.59
N GLY A 220 14.33 2.89 -5.96
CA GLY A 220 13.00 2.31 -5.82
C GLY A 220 12.30 2.12 -7.16
N GLY A 221 11.63 0.99 -7.36
CA GLY A 221 10.93 0.62 -8.59
C GLY A 221 9.40 0.82 -8.55
N GLY A 222 8.91 1.76 -7.74
CA GLY A 222 7.47 1.95 -7.50
C GLY A 222 6.80 3.02 -8.38
N THR A 223 5.56 3.35 -8.01
CA THR A 223 4.72 4.36 -8.67
C THR A 223 5.40 5.71 -8.86
N ALA A 224 6.07 6.22 -7.83
CA ALA A 224 6.72 7.53 -7.89
C ALA A 224 7.88 7.56 -8.90
N SER A 225 8.69 6.49 -8.98
CA SER A 225 9.77 6.38 -9.97
C SER A 225 9.23 6.32 -11.40
N ILE A 226 8.14 5.58 -11.65
CA ILE A 226 7.52 5.53 -12.98
C ILE A 226 7.02 6.90 -13.40
N ALA A 227 6.35 7.63 -12.50
CA ALA A 227 5.89 8.99 -12.79
C ALA A 227 7.07 9.96 -13.05
N ALA A 228 8.13 9.87 -12.25
CA ALA A 228 9.33 10.69 -12.43
C ALA A 228 10.03 10.42 -13.77
N PHE A 229 10.24 9.15 -14.10
CA PHE A 229 10.83 8.75 -15.37
C PHE A 229 10.02 9.28 -16.57
N ARG A 230 8.70 9.10 -16.56
CA ARG A 230 7.83 9.60 -17.63
C ARG A 230 7.97 11.12 -17.77
N ALA A 231 7.97 11.85 -16.66
CA ALA A 231 8.14 13.31 -16.66
C ALA A 231 9.51 13.74 -17.21
N ILE A 232 10.59 13.07 -16.78
CA ILE A 232 11.93 13.32 -17.29
C ILE A 232 11.96 13.14 -18.81
N ARG A 233 11.40 12.05 -19.34
CA ARG A 233 11.40 11.76 -20.78
C ARG A 233 10.54 12.70 -21.63
N VAL A 234 9.49 13.27 -21.06
CA VAL A 234 8.66 14.29 -21.72
C VAL A 234 9.49 15.55 -22.02
N HIS A 235 10.37 15.94 -21.09
CA HIS A 235 11.19 17.15 -21.20
C HIS A 235 12.59 16.90 -21.78
N ASP A 236 13.12 15.69 -21.61
CA ASP A 236 14.38 15.21 -22.17
C ASP A 236 14.15 13.85 -22.88
N PRO A 237 13.79 13.87 -24.18
CA PRO A 237 13.53 12.67 -24.97
C PRO A 237 14.76 11.77 -25.22
N LYS A 238 15.96 12.18 -24.77
CA LYS A 238 17.19 11.36 -24.84
C LYS A 238 17.71 10.96 -23.46
N ALA A 239 16.97 11.28 -22.39
CA ALA A 239 17.34 10.93 -21.03
C ALA A 239 17.58 9.42 -20.90
N LYS A 240 18.67 9.08 -20.20
CA LYS A 240 19.03 7.73 -19.76
C LYS A 240 18.72 7.63 -18.27
N VAL A 241 17.72 6.83 -17.93
CA VAL A 241 17.19 6.71 -16.58
C VAL A 241 17.41 5.30 -16.07
N MET A 242 18.04 5.16 -14.90
CA MET A 242 18.19 3.87 -14.24
C MET A 242 17.33 3.82 -12.98
N MET A 243 16.45 2.83 -12.89
CA MET A 243 15.77 2.47 -11.65
C MET A 243 16.51 1.34 -10.95
N ILE A 244 16.76 1.46 -9.66
CA ILE A 244 17.32 0.38 -8.83
C ILE A 244 16.28 -0.01 -7.79
N THR A 245 15.89 -1.27 -7.78
CA THR A 245 14.85 -1.80 -6.88
C THR A 245 15.27 -3.12 -6.25
N ASN A 246 14.94 -3.28 -4.97
CA ASN A 246 15.18 -4.53 -4.23
C ASN A 246 14.11 -5.59 -4.51
N GLU A 247 12.99 -5.20 -5.14
CA GLU A 247 11.97 -6.13 -5.63
C GLU A 247 12.46 -6.86 -6.90
N LEU A 248 11.92 -8.05 -7.17
CA LEU A 248 12.30 -8.86 -8.34
C LEU A 248 11.40 -8.60 -9.55
N GLU A 249 10.28 -7.94 -9.31
CA GLU A 249 9.25 -7.63 -10.29
C GLU A 249 9.57 -6.31 -11.03
N MET A 250 9.02 -6.20 -12.22
CA MET A 250 9.00 -4.95 -13.00
C MET A 250 8.10 -3.91 -12.29
N PRO A 251 8.29 -2.60 -12.47
CA PRO A 251 7.45 -1.60 -11.80
C PRO A 251 5.94 -1.80 -12.03
N TYR A 252 5.17 -1.79 -10.94
CA TYR A 252 3.74 -2.11 -10.94
C TYR A 252 2.94 -1.26 -9.95
N MET A 253 1.61 -1.23 -10.12
CA MET A 253 0.69 -0.51 -9.24
C MET A 253 0.19 -1.39 -8.09
N ARG A 254 0.21 -0.89 -6.86
CA ARG A 254 -0.20 -1.67 -5.67
C ARG A 254 -1.71 -1.82 -5.44
N PRO A 255 -2.60 -0.85 -5.77
CA PRO A 255 -4.02 -0.93 -5.40
C PRO A 255 -4.77 -2.23 -5.82
N PRO A 256 -4.52 -2.83 -7.00
CA PRO A 256 -5.19 -4.06 -7.40
C PRO A 256 -4.86 -5.28 -6.53
N LEU A 257 -3.73 -5.27 -5.80
CA LEU A 257 -3.28 -6.41 -4.98
C LEU A 257 -4.26 -6.78 -3.86
N SER A 258 -5.02 -5.83 -3.34
CA SER A 258 -6.05 -6.04 -2.31
C SER A 258 -7.48 -5.97 -2.86
N LYS A 259 -7.63 -5.75 -4.16
CA LYS A 259 -8.92 -5.48 -4.83
C LYS A 259 -9.14 -6.42 -6.01
N GLU A 260 -9.13 -5.92 -7.25
CA GLU A 260 -9.62 -6.62 -8.44
C GLU A 260 -8.93 -7.95 -8.71
N LEU A 261 -7.67 -8.13 -8.32
CA LEU A 261 -6.98 -9.41 -8.46
C LEU A 261 -7.62 -10.54 -7.64
N TRP A 262 -8.39 -10.23 -6.60
CA TRP A 262 -9.16 -11.20 -5.82
C TRP A 262 -10.55 -11.45 -6.38
N PHE A 263 -11.15 -10.45 -7.02
CA PHE A 263 -12.52 -10.51 -7.53
C PHE A 263 -12.60 -11.00 -8.97
N ASN A 264 -11.76 -10.46 -9.85
CA ASN A 264 -11.81 -10.69 -11.28
C ASN A 264 -10.42 -11.03 -11.86
N PRO A 265 -9.74 -12.08 -11.38
CA PRO A 265 -8.46 -12.50 -11.96
C PRO A 265 -8.67 -13.00 -13.40
N THR A 266 -7.72 -12.69 -14.28
CA THR A 266 -7.73 -13.23 -15.65
C THR A 266 -7.00 -14.58 -15.66
N GLU A 267 -7.66 -15.66 -16.08
CA GLU A 267 -7.03 -17.00 -16.11
C GLU A 267 -5.87 -17.11 -17.12
N ALA A 268 -5.89 -16.29 -18.17
CA ALA A 268 -4.95 -16.37 -19.28
C ALA A 268 -3.53 -15.87 -18.93
N GLU A 269 -3.41 -14.89 -18.05
CA GLU A 269 -2.13 -14.29 -17.69
C GLU A 269 -2.08 -13.88 -16.21
N PRO A 270 -1.05 -14.31 -15.47
CA PRO A 270 -0.91 -13.94 -14.06
C PRO A 270 -0.77 -12.42 -13.93
N LEU A 271 -1.36 -11.86 -12.86
CA LEU A 271 -1.32 -10.43 -12.54
C LEU A 271 -2.00 -9.50 -13.57
N LYS A 272 -2.78 -10.07 -14.49
CA LYS A 272 -3.85 -9.35 -15.20
C LYS A 272 -5.17 -9.51 -14.45
N PHE A 273 -5.99 -8.46 -14.50
CA PHE A 273 -7.30 -8.42 -13.86
C PHE A 273 -8.30 -7.68 -14.75
N ARG A 274 -9.58 -7.97 -14.55
CA ARG A 274 -10.66 -7.14 -15.08
C ARG A 274 -11.02 -6.07 -14.08
N GLN A 275 -10.94 -4.83 -14.53
CA GLN A 275 -11.50 -3.70 -13.80
C GLN A 275 -13.00 -3.89 -13.63
N TRP A 276 -13.61 -3.16 -12.69
CA TRP A 276 -15.05 -3.24 -12.45
C TRP A 276 -15.91 -2.92 -13.68
N ASN A 277 -15.36 -2.24 -14.71
CA ASN A 277 -16.06 -1.90 -15.96
C ASN A 277 -15.90 -3.00 -17.02
N GLY A 278 -15.26 -4.12 -16.67
CA GLY A 278 -15.00 -5.25 -17.55
C GLY A 278 -13.74 -5.12 -18.41
N SER A 279 -13.06 -3.97 -18.44
CA SER A 279 -11.81 -3.82 -19.20
C SER A 279 -10.65 -4.56 -18.53
N GLU A 280 -9.83 -5.24 -19.33
CA GLU A 280 -8.66 -5.96 -18.84
C GLU A 280 -7.46 -5.03 -18.71
N ARG A 281 -6.69 -5.24 -17.63
CA ARG A 281 -5.51 -4.43 -17.32
C ARG A 281 -4.41 -5.28 -16.66
N SER A 282 -3.17 -4.92 -16.94
CA SER A 282 -1.99 -5.45 -16.24
C SER A 282 -1.69 -4.63 -14.99
N ILE A 283 -1.22 -5.29 -13.93
CA ILE A 283 -0.68 -4.58 -12.76
C ILE A 283 0.59 -3.79 -13.10
N PHE A 284 1.36 -4.24 -14.10
CA PHE A 284 2.59 -3.59 -14.53
C PHE A 284 2.28 -2.29 -15.28
N TYR A 285 3.08 -1.25 -15.05
CA TYR A 285 2.88 0.05 -15.68
C TYR A 285 3.16 0.07 -17.18
N GLU A 286 4.11 -0.76 -17.60
CA GLU A 286 4.58 -0.88 -18.98
C GLU A 286 4.89 -2.36 -19.28
N PRO A 287 4.77 -2.81 -20.53
CA PRO A 287 5.23 -4.14 -20.93
C PRO A 287 6.75 -4.27 -20.77
N ASN A 288 7.25 -5.50 -20.60
CA ASN A 288 8.68 -5.74 -20.36
C ASN A 288 9.58 -5.17 -21.48
N ASP A 289 9.15 -5.26 -22.74
CA ASP A 289 9.90 -4.78 -23.91
C ASP A 289 10.06 -3.25 -23.96
N TYR A 290 9.32 -2.52 -23.13
CA TYR A 290 9.47 -1.07 -22.99
C TYR A 290 10.80 -0.69 -22.33
N TYR A 291 11.34 -1.55 -21.48
CA TYR A 291 12.53 -1.28 -20.70
C TYR A 291 13.79 -1.78 -21.43
N ILE A 292 14.84 -0.97 -21.38
CA ILE A 292 16.15 -1.30 -21.92
C ILE A 292 16.87 -2.21 -20.92
N ASP A 293 17.63 -3.18 -21.44
CA ASP A 293 18.57 -3.95 -20.63
C ASP A 293 19.53 -3.00 -19.89
N PRO A 294 19.68 -3.11 -18.55
CA PRO A 294 20.55 -2.23 -17.77
C PRO A 294 21.97 -2.10 -18.32
N SER A 295 22.54 -3.18 -18.87
CA SER A 295 23.89 -3.18 -19.46
C SER A 295 24.03 -2.35 -20.73
N LYS A 296 22.91 -2.10 -21.42
CA LYS A 296 22.86 -1.38 -22.71
C LYS A 296 22.41 0.09 -22.56
N LEU A 297 22.04 0.52 -21.35
CA LEU A 297 21.50 1.86 -21.12
C LEU A 297 22.50 2.97 -21.52
N SER A 298 23.78 2.78 -21.21
CA SER A 298 24.85 3.75 -21.55
C SER A 298 24.99 3.98 -23.05
N ASP A 299 24.73 2.97 -23.87
CA ASP A 299 24.95 3.00 -25.32
C ASP A 299 23.65 3.27 -26.10
N ALA A 300 22.51 3.37 -25.42
CA ALA A 300 21.22 3.61 -26.04
C ALA A 300 21.19 5.01 -26.73
N PRO A 301 21.09 5.09 -28.07
CA PRO A 301 21.22 6.35 -28.81
C PRO A 301 20.06 7.32 -28.55
N ASN A 302 18.88 6.78 -28.25
CA ASN A 302 17.66 7.55 -27.98
C ASN A 302 17.37 7.65 -26.47
N GLY A 303 18.32 7.24 -25.62
CA GLY A 303 18.10 7.05 -24.19
C GLY A 303 17.03 6.00 -23.91
N GLY A 304 16.44 6.07 -22.72
CA GLY A 304 15.36 5.19 -22.27
C GLY A 304 15.45 4.93 -20.78
N VAL A 305 14.72 3.91 -20.32
CA VAL A 305 14.73 3.47 -18.92
C VAL A 305 15.21 2.04 -18.81
N ALA A 306 16.05 1.77 -17.82
CA ALA A 306 16.38 0.42 -17.39
C ALA A 306 16.01 0.22 -15.93
N VAL A 307 15.74 -1.04 -15.56
CA VAL A 307 15.39 -1.42 -14.18
C VAL A 307 16.34 -2.52 -13.71
N ALA A 308 17.19 -2.19 -12.76
CA ALA A 308 18.00 -3.13 -12.01
C ALA A 308 17.18 -3.69 -10.84
N ARG A 309 16.91 -4.99 -10.85
CA ARG A 309 16.01 -5.69 -9.91
C ARG A 309 16.78 -6.57 -8.93
N GLY A 310 16.26 -6.70 -7.71
CA GLY A 310 16.94 -7.41 -6.61
C GLY A 310 18.14 -6.68 -6.03
N TYR A 311 18.38 -5.43 -6.41
CA TYR A 311 19.50 -4.60 -5.92
C TYR A 311 19.03 -3.58 -4.89
N GLU A 312 19.83 -3.36 -3.87
CA GLU A 312 19.53 -2.39 -2.82
C GLU A 312 20.63 -1.33 -2.75
N VAL A 313 20.23 -0.06 -2.79
CA VAL A 313 21.13 1.08 -2.54
C VAL A 313 21.23 1.27 -1.03
N HIS A 314 22.40 1.04 -0.47
CA HIS A 314 22.63 1.14 0.97
C HIS A 314 23.11 2.53 1.41
N ARG A 315 23.77 3.28 0.52
CA ARG A 315 24.29 4.62 0.81
C ARG A 315 24.28 5.51 -0.44
N LEU A 316 23.91 6.78 -0.26
CA LEU A 316 24.15 7.85 -1.21
C LEU A 316 25.27 8.74 -0.67
N ASP A 317 26.38 8.78 -1.39
CA ASP A 317 27.37 9.84 -1.25
C ASP A 317 26.90 11.05 -2.06
N VAL A 318 26.25 11.98 -1.36
CA VAL A 318 25.68 13.20 -1.98
C VAL A 318 26.78 14.10 -2.54
N VAL A 319 27.94 14.20 -1.87
CA VAL A 319 29.02 15.10 -2.25
C VAL A 319 29.67 14.64 -3.55
N ASN A 320 30.02 13.35 -3.62
CA ASN A 320 30.64 12.76 -4.80
C ASN A 320 29.62 12.30 -5.85
N ARG A 321 28.33 12.43 -5.56
CA ARG A 321 27.20 12.01 -6.40
C ARG A 321 27.27 10.54 -6.81
N LYS A 322 27.42 9.67 -5.81
CA LYS A 322 27.50 8.21 -6.00
C LYS A 322 26.44 7.49 -5.17
N ALA A 323 25.81 6.50 -5.77
CA ALA A 323 25.02 5.50 -5.07
C ALA A 323 25.86 4.25 -4.87
N ILE A 324 25.84 3.70 -3.66
CA ILE A 324 26.61 2.53 -3.26
C ILE A 324 25.61 1.42 -2.93
N LEU A 325 25.71 0.31 -3.67
CA LEU A 325 24.89 -0.87 -3.47
C LEU A 325 25.35 -1.67 -2.25
N THR A 326 24.52 -2.59 -1.77
CA THR A 326 24.86 -3.48 -0.65
C THR A 326 26.08 -4.37 -0.90
N ASP A 327 26.40 -4.67 -2.16
CA ASP A 327 27.59 -5.42 -2.55
C ASP A 327 28.86 -4.55 -2.75
N GLY A 328 28.75 -3.25 -2.48
CA GLY A 328 29.84 -2.28 -2.62
C GLY A 328 29.98 -1.67 -4.02
N THR A 329 29.15 -2.06 -4.99
CA THR A 329 29.18 -1.45 -6.33
C THR A 329 28.80 0.03 -6.27
N GLU A 330 29.59 0.86 -6.95
CA GLU A 330 29.35 2.30 -7.03
C GLU A 330 28.79 2.70 -8.39
N ILE A 331 27.73 3.51 -8.38
CA ILE A 331 27.12 4.10 -9.57
C ILE A 331 27.09 5.62 -9.39
N SER A 332 27.79 6.34 -10.25
CA SER A 332 27.74 7.81 -10.24
C SER A 332 26.47 8.33 -10.92
N TYR A 333 25.97 9.48 -10.47
CA TYR A 333 24.76 10.09 -11.02
C TYR A 333 24.85 11.61 -11.13
N ASP A 334 24.06 12.21 -12.03
CA ASP A 334 23.90 13.67 -12.05
C ASP A 334 22.77 14.10 -11.11
N LYS A 335 21.60 13.47 -11.24
CA LYS A 335 20.40 13.70 -10.43
C LYS A 335 19.88 12.37 -9.87
N CYS A 336 19.50 12.37 -8.59
CA CYS A 336 18.97 11.19 -7.90
C CYS A 336 17.55 11.47 -7.36
N LEU A 337 16.65 10.50 -7.50
CA LEU A 337 15.37 10.46 -6.81
C LEU A 337 15.37 9.31 -5.80
N ILE A 338 14.99 9.59 -4.57
CA ILE A 338 14.66 8.58 -3.55
C ILE A 338 13.15 8.36 -3.60
N ALA A 339 12.75 7.16 -4.01
CA ALA A 339 11.36 6.72 -4.11
C ALA A 339 11.21 5.32 -3.46
N THR A 340 11.85 5.16 -2.30
CA THR A 340 11.94 3.89 -1.55
C THR A 340 10.62 3.45 -0.93
N GLY A 341 9.59 4.31 -0.94
CA GLY A 341 8.26 4.02 -0.43
C GLY A 341 8.25 3.77 1.08
N ALA A 342 7.40 2.84 1.51
CA ALA A 342 7.22 2.45 2.90
C ALA A 342 7.19 0.92 3.04
N ARG A 343 7.44 0.38 4.23
CA ARG A 343 7.31 -1.06 4.56
C ARG A 343 6.18 -1.27 5.57
N PRO A 344 5.48 -2.42 5.55
CA PRO A 344 4.41 -2.69 6.52
C PRO A 344 4.97 -2.73 7.94
N LYS A 345 4.22 -2.18 8.89
CA LYS A 345 4.52 -2.39 10.31
C LYS A 345 4.17 -3.81 10.70
N ASN A 346 5.01 -4.41 11.54
CA ASN A 346 4.71 -5.67 12.20
C ASN A 346 4.29 -5.43 13.66
N LEU A 347 3.64 -6.41 14.28
CA LEU A 347 3.42 -6.40 15.72
C LEU A 347 4.54 -7.22 16.39
N PRO A 348 5.08 -6.76 17.54
CA PRO A 348 6.18 -7.46 18.23
C PRO A 348 5.90 -8.95 18.49
N ILE A 349 4.65 -9.28 18.78
CA ILE A 349 4.17 -10.65 19.00
C ILE A 349 4.37 -11.58 17.79
N PHE A 350 4.27 -11.07 16.57
CA PHE A 350 4.51 -11.85 15.36
C PHE A 350 5.96 -11.73 14.90
N GLU A 351 6.58 -10.57 15.10
CA GLU A 351 7.97 -10.33 14.72
C GLU A 351 8.96 -11.20 15.49
N SER A 352 8.76 -11.33 16.80
CA SER A 352 9.61 -12.13 17.69
C SER A 352 9.20 -13.62 17.77
N ALA A 353 8.17 -14.03 17.03
CA ALA A 353 7.66 -15.39 17.09
C ALA A 353 8.63 -16.42 16.46
N PRO A 354 8.56 -17.70 16.88
CA PRO A 354 9.30 -18.77 16.22
C PRO A 354 9.01 -18.82 14.71
N ARG A 355 9.97 -19.29 13.91
CA ARG A 355 9.83 -19.34 12.44
C ARG A 355 8.58 -20.07 11.96
N ALA A 356 8.22 -21.18 12.60
CA ALA A 356 7.00 -21.92 12.29
C ALA A 356 5.72 -21.07 12.37
N VAL A 357 5.70 -20.05 13.25
CA VAL A 357 4.63 -19.03 13.29
C VAL A 357 4.82 -18.01 12.18
N ARG A 358 6.03 -17.45 12.04
CA ARG A 358 6.33 -16.38 11.07
C ARG A 358 6.03 -16.79 9.62
N GLU A 359 6.26 -18.05 9.23
CA GLU A 359 5.93 -18.59 7.90
C GLU A 359 4.41 -18.59 7.59
N ARG A 360 3.57 -18.47 8.62
CA ARG A 360 2.11 -18.39 8.52
C ARG A 360 1.56 -16.99 8.69
N VAL A 361 2.44 -16.01 8.92
CA VAL A 361 2.12 -14.58 9.05
C VAL A 361 2.52 -13.86 7.77
N THR A 362 1.59 -13.12 7.17
CA THR A 362 1.85 -12.31 5.96
C THR A 362 1.76 -10.82 6.29
N LEU A 363 2.81 -10.08 5.96
CA LEU A 363 2.81 -8.61 5.90
C LEU A 363 2.49 -8.20 4.46
N PHE A 364 1.26 -7.77 4.20
CA PHE A 364 0.77 -7.66 2.82
C PHE A 364 1.16 -6.32 2.16
N LYS A 365 2.00 -6.35 1.11
CA LYS A 365 2.35 -5.14 0.34
C LYS A 365 2.70 -5.38 -1.14
N SER A 366 3.37 -6.47 -1.44
CA SER A 366 4.03 -6.74 -2.71
C SER A 366 3.27 -7.77 -3.56
N VAL A 367 3.63 -7.86 -4.84
CA VAL A 367 3.18 -8.96 -5.72
C VAL A 367 3.56 -10.31 -5.10
N TYR A 368 4.77 -10.42 -4.55
CA TYR A 368 5.20 -11.62 -3.83
C TYR A 368 4.25 -11.98 -2.69
N ASP A 369 3.84 -11.02 -1.86
CA ASP A 369 2.92 -11.30 -0.74
C ASP A 369 1.56 -11.76 -1.24
N PHE A 370 1.06 -11.16 -2.33
CA PHE A 370 -0.17 -11.58 -2.98
C PHE A 370 -0.08 -13.00 -3.53
N GLU A 371 0.98 -13.34 -4.26
CA GLU A 371 1.18 -14.67 -4.84
C GLU A 371 1.38 -15.74 -3.77
N GLN A 372 2.17 -15.45 -2.72
CA GLN A 372 2.34 -16.34 -1.58
C GLN A 372 1.00 -16.60 -0.88
N LEU A 373 0.28 -15.54 -0.52
CA LEU A 373 -1.03 -15.67 0.12
C LEU A 373 -2.00 -16.45 -0.77
N SER A 374 -2.11 -16.07 -2.06
CA SER A 374 -3.01 -16.70 -3.03
C SER A 374 -2.71 -18.19 -3.24
N SER A 375 -1.43 -18.58 -3.35
CA SER A 375 -1.02 -19.97 -3.57
C SER A 375 -1.18 -20.85 -2.33
N GLN A 376 -1.01 -20.28 -1.14
CA GLN A 376 -1.07 -21.01 0.12
C GLN A 376 -2.49 -21.10 0.72
N LEU A 377 -3.46 -20.36 0.19
CA LEU A 377 -4.86 -20.49 0.55
C LEU A 377 -5.40 -21.84 0.05
N GLN A 378 -5.93 -22.66 0.95
CA GLN A 378 -6.59 -23.93 0.68
C GLN A 378 -8.09 -23.83 1.00
N ASP A 379 -8.87 -24.76 0.45
CA ASP A 379 -10.29 -24.86 0.77
C ASP A 379 -10.48 -25.21 2.26
N GLY A 380 -11.39 -24.52 2.93
CA GLY A 380 -11.63 -24.64 4.37
C GLY A 380 -10.63 -23.89 5.27
N ASN A 381 -9.66 -23.15 4.72
CA ASN A 381 -8.73 -22.36 5.53
C ASN A 381 -9.45 -21.31 6.37
N ARG A 382 -8.96 -21.11 7.59
CA ARG A 382 -9.30 -19.99 8.46
C ARG A 382 -8.19 -18.95 8.42
N VAL A 383 -8.54 -17.70 8.16
CA VAL A 383 -7.58 -16.58 8.07
C VAL A 383 -7.95 -15.50 9.08
N ALA A 384 -7.01 -15.14 9.94
CA ALA A 384 -7.15 -13.95 10.79
C ALA A 384 -6.44 -12.76 10.16
N ILE A 385 -7.14 -11.64 10.05
CA ILE A 385 -6.59 -10.34 9.66
C ILE A 385 -6.50 -9.49 10.91
N VAL A 386 -5.30 -9.07 11.27
CA VAL A 386 -5.05 -8.17 12.40
C VAL A 386 -4.90 -6.75 11.86
N GLY A 387 -5.93 -5.93 12.07
CA GLY A 387 -5.99 -4.55 11.61
C GLY A 387 -7.34 -4.17 10.99
N GLY A 388 -7.92 -3.08 11.47
CA GLY A 388 -9.21 -2.53 11.01
C GLY A 388 -9.09 -1.41 9.99
N GLY A 389 -7.89 -1.11 9.47
CA GLY A 389 -7.69 -0.05 8.47
C GLY A 389 -8.20 -0.43 7.08
N PHE A 390 -8.09 0.48 6.11
CA PHE A 390 -8.57 0.27 4.74
C PHE A 390 -8.00 -1.02 4.11
N LEU A 391 -6.68 -1.21 4.13
CA LEU A 391 -6.05 -2.42 3.57
C LEU A 391 -6.57 -3.72 4.22
N GLY A 392 -6.68 -3.74 5.56
CA GLY A 392 -7.19 -4.91 6.28
C GLY A 392 -8.64 -5.22 5.91
N SER A 393 -9.47 -4.20 5.79
CA SER A 393 -10.87 -4.31 5.39
C SER A 393 -11.05 -4.72 3.93
N GLU A 394 -10.20 -4.20 3.02
CA GLU A 394 -10.16 -4.63 1.62
C GLU A 394 -9.83 -6.11 1.50
N LEU A 395 -8.78 -6.57 2.19
CA LEU A 395 -8.38 -7.97 2.22
C LEU A 395 -9.45 -8.86 2.87
N ALA A 396 -10.13 -8.36 3.92
CA ALA A 396 -11.20 -9.10 4.58
C ALA A 396 -12.36 -9.38 3.62
N CYS A 397 -12.81 -8.33 2.91
CA CYS A 397 -13.85 -8.43 1.89
C CYS A 397 -13.40 -9.32 0.71
N ALA A 398 -12.18 -9.13 0.22
CA ALA A 398 -11.62 -9.89 -0.89
C ALA A 398 -11.54 -11.40 -0.60
N LEU A 399 -11.05 -11.77 0.59
CA LEU A 399 -10.89 -13.17 0.98
C LEU A 399 -12.24 -13.83 1.29
N SER A 400 -13.22 -13.09 1.81
CA SER A 400 -14.56 -13.66 2.06
C SER A 400 -15.28 -14.06 0.77
N LYS A 401 -14.89 -13.46 -0.38
CA LYS A 401 -15.42 -13.80 -1.70
C LYS A 401 -14.63 -14.87 -2.46
N SER A 402 -13.63 -15.48 -1.82
CA SER A 402 -12.79 -16.51 -2.44
C SER A 402 -13.58 -17.73 -2.92
N GLU A 403 -14.72 -18.06 -2.31
CA GLU A 403 -15.55 -19.19 -2.75
C GLU A 403 -16.14 -18.91 -4.14
N GLN A 404 -16.66 -17.71 -4.36
CA GLN A 404 -17.26 -17.29 -5.63
C GLN A 404 -16.23 -17.09 -6.74
N THR A 405 -15.06 -16.54 -6.40
CA THR A 405 -14.08 -16.10 -7.41
C THR A 405 -12.99 -17.12 -7.68
N ARG A 406 -12.65 -17.95 -6.68
CA ARG A 406 -11.51 -18.88 -6.71
C ARG A 406 -11.89 -20.33 -6.35
N LYS A 407 -13.17 -20.62 -6.12
CA LYS A 407 -13.68 -21.95 -5.74
C LYS A 407 -13.01 -22.52 -4.48
N LYS A 408 -12.60 -21.63 -3.57
CA LYS A 408 -12.01 -21.98 -2.27
C LYS A 408 -12.78 -21.27 -1.17
N LYS A 409 -13.45 -22.02 -0.31
CA LYS A 409 -14.16 -21.48 0.85
C LYS A 409 -13.15 -21.12 1.94
N VAL A 410 -13.11 -19.86 2.32
CA VAL A 410 -12.21 -19.32 3.35
C VAL A 410 -13.04 -18.66 4.44
N GLU A 411 -12.76 -19.02 5.68
CA GLU A 411 -13.38 -18.39 6.84
C GLU A 411 -12.50 -17.23 7.33
N VAL A 412 -13.00 -16.00 7.21
CA VAL A 412 -12.21 -14.80 7.49
C VAL A 412 -12.62 -14.19 8.82
N PHE A 413 -11.64 -13.97 9.69
CA PHE A 413 -11.77 -13.25 10.95
C PHE A 413 -11.01 -11.93 10.83
N GLN A 414 -11.63 -10.81 11.18
CA GLN A 414 -10.95 -9.51 11.22
C GLN A 414 -10.94 -9.00 12.66
N LEU A 415 -9.75 -8.78 13.21
CA LEU A 415 -9.50 -8.46 14.61
C LEU A 415 -8.82 -7.10 14.70
N PHE A 416 -9.30 -6.21 15.56
CA PHE A 416 -8.66 -4.92 15.82
C PHE A 416 -9.12 -4.31 17.14
N HIS A 417 -8.32 -3.38 17.68
CA HIS A 417 -8.58 -2.76 18.99
C HIS A 417 -9.71 -1.74 18.95
N GLU A 418 -9.90 -1.08 17.82
CA GLU A 418 -10.88 -0.01 17.66
C GLU A 418 -12.34 -0.52 17.74
N GLY A 419 -13.28 0.42 17.90
CA GLY A 419 -14.72 0.12 17.99
C GLY A 419 -15.35 -0.37 16.68
N GLY A 420 -14.73 -0.05 15.53
CA GLY A 420 -15.19 -0.45 14.20
C GLY A 420 -14.10 -0.26 13.14
N ASN A 421 -14.39 -0.70 11.91
CA ASN A 421 -13.50 -0.56 10.77
C ASN A 421 -13.21 0.91 10.46
N MET A 422 -11.94 1.23 10.18
CA MET A 422 -11.42 2.57 9.89
C MET A 422 -11.74 3.63 10.95
N ALA A 423 -11.97 3.26 12.21
CA ALA A 423 -12.39 4.18 13.27
C ALA A 423 -11.39 5.31 13.61
N LYS A 424 -10.13 5.26 13.14
CA LYS A 424 -9.17 6.38 13.25
C LYS A 424 -9.39 7.46 12.20
N VAL A 425 -10.13 7.15 11.14
CA VAL A 425 -10.41 8.04 10.02
C VAL A 425 -11.89 8.37 10.04
N LEU A 426 -12.77 7.37 10.01
CA LEU A 426 -14.21 7.54 9.92
C LEU A 426 -14.84 7.84 11.30
N PRO A 427 -15.86 8.71 11.36
CA PRO A 427 -16.68 8.86 12.56
C PRO A 427 -17.40 7.57 12.92
N GLU A 428 -17.83 7.47 14.19
CA GLU A 428 -18.36 6.24 14.78
C GLU A 428 -19.53 5.63 13.99
N TYR A 429 -20.48 6.44 13.50
CA TYR A 429 -21.64 5.93 12.76
C TYR A 429 -21.22 5.22 11.46
N LEU A 430 -20.27 5.76 10.69
CA LEU A 430 -19.85 5.19 9.40
C LEU A 430 -18.88 4.04 9.61
N SER A 431 -18.05 4.13 10.65
CA SER A 431 -17.20 3.03 11.08
C SER A 431 -18.05 1.81 11.48
N SER A 432 -19.12 2.02 12.26
CA SER A 432 -20.07 0.99 12.68
C SER A 432 -20.84 0.43 11.48
N TRP A 433 -21.35 1.30 10.60
CA TRP A 433 -22.01 0.88 9.36
C TRP A 433 -21.09 0.01 8.50
N THR A 434 -19.83 0.42 8.31
CA THR A 434 -18.86 -0.36 7.52
C THR A 434 -18.56 -1.73 8.15
N THR A 435 -18.47 -1.76 9.48
CA THR A 435 -18.26 -2.99 10.25
C THR A 435 -19.39 -3.98 10.00
N GLU A 436 -20.64 -3.52 10.08
CA GLU A 436 -21.80 -4.37 9.83
C GLU A 436 -21.86 -4.81 8.37
N ARG A 437 -21.56 -3.90 7.45
CA ARG A 437 -21.52 -4.20 6.03
C ARG A 437 -20.50 -5.30 5.70
N LEU A 438 -19.34 -5.31 6.34
CA LEU A 438 -18.36 -6.40 6.19
C LEU A 438 -18.85 -7.73 6.78
N ARG A 439 -19.63 -7.70 7.87
CA ARG A 439 -20.27 -8.92 8.41
C ARG A 439 -21.26 -9.51 7.42
N GLU A 440 -22.07 -8.68 6.78
CA GLU A 440 -22.97 -9.11 5.69
C GLU A 440 -22.19 -9.69 4.49
N GLU A 441 -20.97 -9.20 4.23
CA GLU A 441 -20.10 -9.78 3.20
C GLU A 441 -19.49 -11.14 3.59
N GLY A 442 -19.75 -11.63 4.80
CA GLY A 442 -19.32 -12.93 5.33
C GLY A 442 -18.08 -12.88 6.24
N VAL A 443 -17.60 -11.69 6.61
CA VAL A 443 -16.43 -11.52 7.47
C VAL A 443 -16.84 -11.60 8.95
N LYS A 444 -16.10 -12.38 9.75
CA LYS A 444 -16.26 -12.38 11.21
C LYS A 444 -15.48 -11.23 11.82
N VAL A 445 -16.11 -10.07 11.94
CA VAL A 445 -15.47 -8.86 12.45
C VAL A 445 -15.58 -8.77 13.98
N TRP A 446 -14.42 -8.81 14.65
CA TRP A 446 -14.26 -8.75 16.10
C TRP A 446 -13.56 -7.43 16.48
N PRO A 447 -14.34 -6.34 16.68
CA PRO A 447 -13.80 -5.08 17.19
C PRO A 447 -13.37 -5.24 18.66
N LYS A 448 -12.67 -4.24 19.20
CA LYS A 448 -12.18 -4.23 20.60
C LYS A 448 -11.41 -5.49 21.01
N THR A 449 -10.77 -6.14 20.04
CA THR A 449 -10.10 -7.43 20.20
C THR A 449 -8.62 -7.30 19.83
N GLN A 450 -7.74 -7.81 20.69
CA GLN A 450 -6.31 -7.85 20.43
C GLN A 450 -5.76 -9.26 20.68
N VAL A 451 -4.71 -9.61 19.94
CA VAL A 451 -3.97 -10.87 20.13
C VAL A 451 -2.97 -10.69 21.26
N LYS A 452 -3.10 -11.50 22.31
CA LYS A 452 -2.26 -11.52 23.52
C LYS A 452 -1.08 -12.49 23.37
N ALA A 453 -1.30 -13.65 22.75
CA ALA A 453 -0.27 -14.65 22.50
C ALA A 453 -0.51 -15.39 21.17
N VAL A 454 0.56 -15.83 20.52
CA VAL A 454 0.50 -16.69 19.32
C VAL A 454 1.43 -17.89 19.51
N GLU A 455 0.91 -19.08 19.23
CA GLU A 455 1.69 -20.31 19.24
C GLU A 455 1.22 -21.26 18.14
N MET A 456 2.06 -22.25 17.81
CA MET A 456 1.64 -23.36 16.94
C MET A 456 0.84 -24.38 17.75
N GLN A 457 -0.30 -24.82 17.23
CA GLN A 457 -1.04 -25.96 17.71
C GLN A 457 -1.27 -26.94 16.55
N GLY A 458 -0.43 -27.98 16.49
CA GLY A 458 -0.39 -28.88 15.34
C GLY A 458 -0.02 -28.12 14.07
N SER A 459 -0.90 -28.17 13.05
CA SER A 459 -0.73 -27.44 11.79
C SER A 459 -1.33 -26.04 11.79
N LYS A 460 -1.94 -25.58 12.89
CA LYS A 460 -2.65 -24.30 12.98
C LYS A 460 -1.93 -23.32 13.91
N LEU A 461 -2.21 -22.04 13.72
CA LEU A 461 -1.90 -20.98 14.67
C LEU A 461 -2.99 -20.90 15.72
N LYS A 462 -2.59 -20.92 16.99
CA LYS A 462 -3.44 -20.64 18.13
C LYS A 462 -3.22 -19.20 18.58
N LEU A 463 -4.21 -18.35 18.36
CA LEU A 463 -4.25 -16.98 18.82
C LEU A 463 -5.00 -16.93 20.15
N THR A 464 -4.30 -16.56 21.22
CA THR A 464 -4.95 -16.25 22.50
C THR A 464 -5.28 -14.76 22.50
N LEU A 465 -6.53 -14.41 22.75
CA LEU A 465 -7.00 -13.03 22.75
C LEU A 465 -6.89 -12.42 24.15
N MET A 466 -7.13 -11.12 24.26
CA MET A 466 -7.03 -10.40 25.54
C MET A 466 -8.04 -10.85 26.61
N ASP A 467 -9.17 -11.41 26.20
CA ASP A 467 -10.19 -12.00 27.08
C ASP A 467 -9.92 -13.49 27.39
N ASP A 468 -8.71 -13.97 27.08
CA ASP A 468 -8.25 -15.36 27.20
C ASP A 468 -9.01 -16.38 26.32
N SER A 469 -9.91 -15.92 25.45
CA SER A 469 -10.49 -16.77 24.41
C SER A 469 -9.45 -17.16 23.36
N VAL A 470 -9.73 -18.25 22.64
CA VAL A 470 -8.79 -18.86 21.69
C VAL A 470 -9.39 -18.91 20.30
N LEU A 471 -8.64 -18.43 19.32
CA LEU A 471 -8.95 -18.52 17.89
C LEU A 471 -7.90 -19.37 17.18
N LEU A 472 -8.34 -20.48 16.57
CA LEU A 472 -7.50 -21.35 15.75
C LEU A 472 -7.63 -20.99 14.27
N VAL A 473 -6.52 -20.62 13.65
CA VAL A 473 -6.44 -20.20 12.24
C VAL A 473 -5.30 -20.87 11.51
N ASP A 474 -5.41 -20.96 10.19
CA ASP A 474 -4.39 -21.56 9.34
C ASP A 474 -3.33 -20.52 8.93
N ARG A 475 -3.73 -19.24 8.80
CA ARG A 475 -2.86 -18.10 8.48
C ARG A 475 -3.27 -16.81 9.20
N VAL A 476 -2.31 -15.90 9.36
CA VAL A 476 -2.51 -14.54 9.86
C VAL A 476 -2.04 -13.53 8.82
N ILE A 477 -2.77 -12.44 8.63
CA ILE A 477 -2.35 -11.27 7.87
C ILE A 477 -2.28 -10.09 8.83
N VAL A 478 -1.17 -9.37 8.85
CA VAL A 478 -1.00 -8.18 9.71
C VAL A 478 -1.07 -6.93 8.83
N ALA A 479 -2.05 -6.08 9.09
CA ALA A 479 -2.36 -4.87 8.33
C ALA A 479 -2.53 -3.67 9.28
N VAL A 480 -1.49 -3.36 10.06
CA VAL A 480 -1.50 -2.35 11.14
C VAL A 480 -0.82 -1.02 10.76
N GLY A 481 -0.79 -0.72 9.46
CA GLY A 481 -0.15 0.47 8.90
C GLY A 481 1.25 0.22 8.35
N SER A 482 1.95 1.28 7.98
CA SER A 482 3.28 1.20 7.38
C SER A 482 4.22 2.27 7.96
N GLU A 483 5.51 2.14 7.67
CA GLU A 483 6.54 3.11 8.01
C GLU A 483 7.42 3.41 6.79
N PRO A 484 7.85 4.67 6.59
CA PRO A 484 8.64 5.04 5.42
C PRO A 484 10.04 4.41 5.45
N ASN A 485 10.50 3.93 4.29
CA ASN A 485 11.80 3.28 4.13
C ASN A 485 12.91 4.34 4.11
N THR A 486 13.39 4.68 5.31
CA THR A 486 14.36 5.76 5.56
C THR A 486 15.75 5.25 5.94
N ASP A 487 16.01 3.95 5.82
CA ASP A 487 17.28 3.33 6.24
C ASP A 487 18.50 3.97 5.54
N LEU A 488 18.32 4.35 4.27
CA LEU A 488 19.30 5.08 3.46
C LEU A 488 19.70 6.45 4.06
N ALA A 489 18.84 7.07 4.86
CA ALA A 489 19.08 8.41 5.42
C ALA A 489 20.30 8.43 6.33
N LYS A 490 20.43 7.43 7.21
CA LYS A 490 21.47 7.34 8.23
C LYS A 490 22.86 7.27 7.61
N THR A 491 23.04 6.42 6.61
CA THR A 491 24.32 6.20 5.92
C THR A 491 24.69 7.33 4.96
N SER A 492 23.68 8.09 4.52
CA SER A 492 23.81 9.17 3.52
C SER A 492 23.79 10.58 4.12
N GLY A 493 23.59 10.72 5.44
CA GLY A 493 23.50 12.02 6.11
C GLY A 493 22.30 12.86 5.65
N LEU A 494 21.16 12.23 5.38
CA LEU A 494 19.91 12.89 5.01
C LEU A 494 18.99 13.04 6.22
N GLU A 495 18.19 14.11 6.22
CA GLU A 495 17.31 14.44 7.34
C GLU A 495 15.98 13.69 7.23
N VAL A 496 15.47 13.21 8.37
CA VAL A 496 14.20 12.48 8.48
C VAL A 496 13.36 13.15 9.56
N ASP A 497 12.07 13.32 9.29
CA ASP A 497 11.15 13.93 10.25
C ASP A 497 10.88 12.98 11.42
N GLY A 498 11.19 13.40 12.65
CA GLY A 498 11.01 12.56 13.84
C GLY A 498 9.56 12.32 14.26
N LYS A 499 8.61 13.12 13.76
CA LYS A 499 7.19 13.06 14.16
C LYS A 499 6.33 12.29 13.16
N ASN A 500 6.43 12.63 11.88
CA ASN A 500 5.63 12.09 10.79
C ASN A 500 6.36 10.95 10.05
N GLY A 501 7.67 10.83 10.26
CA GLY A 501 8.56 9.95 9.49
C GLY A 501 8.81 10.48 8.07
N GLY A 502 9.76 9.86 7.38
CA GLY A 502 10.08 10.16 5.98
C GLY A 502 11.16 11.23 5.83
N PHE A 503 11.79 11.28 4.66
CA PHE A 503 12.85 12.24 4.36
C PHE A 503 12.26 13.65 4.28
N LEU A 504 12.89 14.60 4.96
CA LEU A 504 12.50 16.00 4.84
C LEU A 504 12.92 16.56 3.49
N VAL A 505 11.97 17.22 2.83
CA VAL A 505 12.20 17.88 1.53
C VAL A 505 11.76 19.33 1.55
N ASP A 506 12.32 20.16 0.68
CA ASP A 506 11.84 21.52 0.45
C ASP A 506 10.53 21.54 -0.37
N ALA A 507 10.06 22.74 -0.73
CA ALA A 507 8.86 22.94 -1.53
C ALA A 507 8.97 22.31 -2.94
N GLU A 508 10.17 22.12 -3.47
CA GLU A 508 10.44 21.53 -4.79
C GLU A 508 10.75 20.04 -4.72
N LEU A 509 10.51 19.41 -3.55
CA LEU A 509 10.77 18.01 -3.25
C LEU A 509 12.27 17.64 -3.20
N ARG A 510 13.16 18.61 -2.96
CA ARG A 510 14.60 18.36 -2.79
C ARG A 510 14.93 18.03 -1.35
N ALA A 511 15.69 16.96 -1.15
CA ALA A 511 16.45 16.74 0.08
C ALA A 511 17.83 17.41 0.02
N ARG A 512 18.43 17.48 -1.19
CA ARG A 512 19.69 18.17 -1.50
C ARG A 512 19.62 18.75 -2.92
N SER A 513 20.60 19.55 -3.33
CA SER A 513 20.61 20.25 -4.64
C SER A 513 20.41 19.34 -5.87
N ASN A 514 20.81 18.06 -5.77
CA ASN A 514 20.65 17.06 -6.82
C ASN A 514 19.96 15.76 -6.33
N VAL A 515 19.37 15.77 -5.13
CA VAL A 515 18.67 14.62 -4.55
C VAL A 515 17.25 15.01 -4.20
N PHE A 516 16.29 14.32 -4.80
CA PHE A 516 14.85 14.53 -4.62
C PHE A 516 14.23 13.36 -3.86
N VAL A 517 13.05 13.54 -3.27
CA VAL A 517 12.27 12.45 -2.65
C VAL A 517 10.81 12.56 -3.05
N ALA A 518 10.17 11.44 -3.38
CA ALA A 518 8.77 11.39 -3.77
C ALA A 518 8.03 10.15 -3.24
N GLY A 519 6.70 10.20 -3.26
CA GLY A 519 5.82 9.13 -2.76
C GLY A 519 5.89 8.95 -1.24
N ASP A 520 5.55 7.76 -0.77
CA ASP A 520 5.36 7.46 0.67
C ASP A 520 6.57 7.77 1.56
N ALA A 521 7.77 7.87 0.99
CA ALA A 521 9.01 8.18 1.69
C ALA A 521 9.21 9.68 1.98
N ALA A 522 8.48 10.56 1.30
CA ALA A 522 8.67 12.01 1.39
C ALA A 522 7.86 12.62 2.53
N CYS A 523 8.53 13.35 3.43
CA CYS A 523 7.90 14.28 4.36
C CYS A 523 7.94 15.69 3.76
N PHE A 524 6.91 16.01 2.96
CA PHE A 524 6.79 17.28 2.26
C PHE A 524 6.13 18.35 3.13
N TYR A 525 6.16 19.59 2.66
CA TYR A 525 5.44 20.69 3.29
C TYR A 525 4.12 20.92 2.54
N ASP A 526 3.02 20.49 3.15
CA ASP A 526 1.68 20.79 2.66
C ASP A 526 1.36 22.26 2.94
N THR A 527 0.90 22.99 1.91
CA THR A 527 0.63 24.43 2.02
C THR A 527 -0.47 24.76 3.03
N LYS A 528 -1.36 23.81 3.34
CA LYS A 528 -2.46 23.98 4.31
C LYS A 528 -2.11 23.37 5.67
N PHE A 529 -1.41 22.23 5.69
CA PHE A 529 -1.24 21.42 6.91
C PHE A 529 0.20 21.40 7.45
N GLY A 530 1.14 22.05 6.79
CA GLY A 530 2.55 22.04 7.16
C GLY A 530 3.22 20.69 6.86
N ARG A 531 4.18 20.29 7.69
CA ARG A 531 4.93 19.04 7.48
C ARG A 531 4.02 17.81 7.56
N ARG A 532 3.97 17.03 6.49
CA ARG A 532 3.13 15.83 6.37
C ARG A 532 3.79 14.78 5.49
N ARG A 533 3.38 13.53 5.73
CA ARG A 533 3.61 12.36 4.88
C ARG A 533 2.27 11.69 4.59
N VAL A 534 2.07 11.15 3.39
CA VAL A 534 0.86 10.42 3.00
C VAL A 534 1.20 9.14 2.23
N GLU A 535 0.30 8.16 2.28
CA GLU A 535 0.45 6.84 1.63
C GLU A 535 -0.59 6.69 0.51
N HIS A 536 -0.59 7.66 -0.40
CA HIS A 536 -1.60 7.78 -1.45
C HIS A 536 -0.98 7.50 -2.82
N HIS A 537 -1.67 6.70 -3.64
CA HIS A 537 -1.26 6.47 -5.02
C HIS A 537 -1.21 7.78 -5.83
N ASP A 538 -2.21 8.65 -5.65
CA ASP A 538 -2.25 9.99 -6.26
C ASP A 538 -1.05 10.85 -5.86
N HIS A 539 -0.67 10.84 -4.57
CA HIS A 539 0.56 11.53 -4.11
C HIS A 539 1.80 10.98 -4.81
N ALA A 540 1.98 9.66 -4.88
CA ALA A 540 3.13 9.06 -5.52
C ALA A 540 3.23 9.42 -7.01
N ILE A 541 2.10 9.45 -7.74
CA ILE A 541 2.07 9.88 -9.14
C ILE A 541 2.47 11.36 -9.27
N VAL A 542 1.80 12.26 -8.54
CA VAL A 542 1.98 13.71 -8.73
C VAL A 542 3.32 14.20 -8.18
N SER A 543 3.75 13.70 -7.02
CA SER A 543 5.07 14.03 -6.46
C SER A 543 6.20 13.44 -7.28
N GLY A 544 6.05 12.20 -7.78
CA GLY A 544 7.02 11.58 -8.68
C GLY A 544 7.18 12.38 -9.97
N ARG A 545 6.07 12.74 -10.62
CA ARG A 545 6.07 13.59 -11.82
C ARG A 545 6.76 14.93 -11.54
N LEU A 546 6.38 15.62 -10.47
CA LEU A 546 6.97 16.92 -10.11
C LEU A 546 8.48 16.79 -9.84
N ALA A 547 8.91 15.75 -9.12
CA ALA A 547 10.32 15.51 -8.88
C ALA A 547 11.08 15.31 -10.22
N GLY A 548 10.51 14.53 -11.15
CA GLY A 548 11.08 14.36 -12.50
C GLY A 548 11.17 15.67 -13.28
N GLU A 549 10.12 16.50 -13.26
CA GLU A 549 10.11 17.86 -13.83
C GLU A 549 11.20 18.75 -13.21
N ASN A 550 11.39 18.69 -11.89
CA ASN A 550 12.39 19.49 -11.20
C ASN A 550 13.82 18.95 -11.41
N MET A 551 13.99 17.65 -11.63
CA MET A 551 15.28 17.05 -11.97
C MET A 551 15.81 17.56 -13.32
N VAL A 552 14.92 17.87 -14.27
CA VAL A 552 15.25 18.48 -15.57
C VAL A 552 15.21 20.02 -15.55
N GLY A 553 15.03 20.63 -14.38
CA GLY A 553 15.24 22.06 -14.15
C GLY A 553 13.99 22.96 -14.16
N LEU A 554 12.78 22.42 -14.07
CA LEU A 554 11.54 23.24 -14.05
C LEU A 554 11.32 24.02 -12.75
N ASN A 555 11.92 23.58 -11.63
CA ASN A 555 11.90 24.26 -10.33
C ASN A 555 10.50 24.67 -9.82
N LYS A 556 9.52 23.78 -9.91
CA LYS A 556 8.12 24.02 -9.49
C LYS A 556 7.87 23.52 -8.06
N PRO A 557 7.05 24.25 -7.27
CA PRO A 557 6.68 23.81 -5.93
C PRO A 557 5.58 22.73 -5.93
N TYR A 558 5.56 21.89 -4.90
CA TYR A 558 4.51 20.90 -4.65
C TYR A 558 3.34 21.53 -3.90
N THR A 559 2.27 21.85 -4.62
CA THR A 559 1.04 22.47 -4.06
C THR A 559 -0.18 21.54 -4.13
N HIS A 560 0.02 20.30 -4.58
CA HIS A 560 -1.07 19.36 -4.85
C HIS A 560 -1.71 18.81 -3.57
N GLN A 561 -3.04 18.91 -3.48
CA GLN A 561 -3.83 18.31 -2.42
C GLN A 561 -4.18 16.86 -2.79
N SER A 562 -3.40 15.93 -2.21
CA SER A 562 -3.50 14.52 -2.55
C SER A 562 -4.78 13.87 -2.04
N MET A 563 -5.42 13.10 -2.91
CA MET A 563 -6.58 12.26 -2.57
C MET A 563 -6.20 10.81 -2.28
N PHE A 564 -7.08 10.10 -1.57
CA PHE A 564 -7.05 8.67 -1.32
C PHE A 564 -8.36 8.02 -1.76
N TRP A 565 -8.35 6.73 -2.10
CA TRP A 565 -9.57 5.95 -2.27
C TRP A 565 -9.42 4.51 -1.76
N SER A 566 -10.55 3.90 -1.42
CA SER A 566 -10.63 2.49 -1.03
C SER A 566 -11.96 1.90 -1.47
N ASP A 567 -11.91 0.70 -2.05
CA ASP A 567 -13.08 -0.04 -2.50
C ASP A 567 -13.16 -1.34 -1.73
N LEU A 568 -14.22 -1.51 -0.94
CA LEU A 568 -14.50 -2.75 -0.22
C LEU A 568 -15.44 -3.59 -1.09
N GLY A 569 -14.83 -4.26 -2.07
CA GLY A 569 -15.55 -4.94 -3.14
C GLY A 569 -16.29 -3.95 -4.05
N PRO A 570 -17.29 -4.42 -4.83
CA PRO A 570 -17.94 -3.60 -5.84
C PRO A 570 -19.00 -2.62 -5.30
N ARG A 571 -19.39 -2.71 -4.02
CA ARG A 571 -20.57 -2.02 -3.46
C ARG A 571 -20.25 -0.79 -2.62
N ILE A 572 -19.06 -0.75 -2.01
CA ILE A 572 -18.68 0.25 -1.01
C ILE A 572 -17.40 0.91 -1.49
N SER A 573 -17.45 2.21 -1.68
CA SER A 573 -16.27 3.00 -2.03
C SER A 573 -16.16 4.23 -1.15
N TYR A 574 -14.93 4.56 -0.83
CA TYR A 574 -14.54 5.76 -0.10
C TYR A 574 -13.54 6.54 -0.94
N GLU A 575 -13.75 7.84 -1.09
CA GLU A 575 -12.71 8.78 -1.49
C GLU A 575 -12.43 9.74 -0.33
N ALA A 576 -11.21 10.21 -0.17
CA ALA A 576 -10.86 11.12 0.91
C ALA A 576 -9.80 12.15 0.51
N ILE A 577 -9.85 13.32 1.14
CA ILE A 577 -8.89 14.41 0.92
C ILE A 577 -8.70 15.26 2.18
N GLY A 578 -7.52 15.85 2.33
CA GLY A 578 -7.20 16.74 3.46
C GLY A 578 -6.82 15.98 4.73
N LEU A 579 -7.17 16.55 5.88
CA LEU A 579 -6.96 15.97 7.20
C LEU A 579 -8.22 15.24 7.66
N ILE A 580 -8.16 13.91 7.65
CA ILE A 580 -9.27 13.00 7.94
C ILE A 580 -8.96 12.20 9.21
N ASP A 581 -9.26 12.81 10.36
CA ASP A 581 -9.01 12.24 11.69
C ASP A 581 -10.33 12.24 12.46
N SER A 582 -10.75 11.06 12.92
CA SER A 582 -12.05 10.89 13.60
C SER A 582 -12.14 11.60 14.95
N SER A 583 -11.00 12.06 15.51
CA SER A 583 -10.99 12.90 16.71
C SER A 583 -11.40 14.35 16.45
N LEU A 584 -11.45 14.78 15.18
CA LEU A 584 -11.92 16.11 14.82
C LEU A 584 -13.45 16.17 14.84
N PRO A 585 -14.04 17.34 15.13
CA PRO A 585 -15.46 17.56 14.90
C PRO A 585 -15.83 17.28 13.44
N THR A 586 -16.89 16.50 13.24
CA THR A 586 -17.38 16.18 11.90
C THR A 586 -18.84 16.54 11.72
N VAL A 587 -19.19 16.99 10.52
CA VAL A 587 -20.58 17.13 10.07
C VAL A 587 -20.77 16.22 8.88
N ALA A 588 -21.88 15.48 8.84
CA ALA A 588 -22.13 14.54 7.78
C ALA A 588 -23.54 14.63 7.25
N VAL A 589 -23.64 14.45 5.93
CA VAL A 589 -24.89 14.52 5.19
C VAL A 589 -25.01 13.25 4.36
N PHE A 590 -26.11 12.53 4.56
CA PHE A 590 -26.37 11.25 3.92
C PHE A 590 -27.60 11.30 3.04
N ALA A 591 -27.62 10.41 2.05
CA ALA A 591 -28.74 10.24 1.15
C ALA A 591 -28.92 8.75 0.79
N LYS A 592 -30.14 8.40 0.37
CA LYS A 592 -30.42 7.11 -0.26
C LYS A 592 -29.91 7.12 -1.71
N ARG A 593 -29.60 5.97 -2.27
CA ARG A 593 -29.38 5.82 -3.72
C ARG A 593 -30.72 5.55 -4.39
N THR A 594 -30.97 6.13 -5.55
CA THR A 594 -32.10 5.71 -6.39
C THR A 594 -31.77 4.36 -7.08
N ALA A 595 -32.78 3.59 -7.46
CA ALA A 595 -32.59 2.30 -8.16
C ALA A 595 -31.75 2.45 -9.46
N GLU A 596 -31.92 3.58 -10.17
CA GLU A 596 -31.12 3.92 -11.35
C GLU A 596 -29.66 4.24 -11.03
N GLU A 597 -29.40 4.85 -9.86
CA GLU A 597 -28.06 5.12 -9.36
C GLU A 597 -27.37 3.85 -8.87
N MET A 598 -28.08 2.87 -8.31
CA MET A 598 -27.49 1.57 -7.94
C MET A 598 -26.98 0.79 -9.16
N SER A 599 -27.75 0.77 -10.25
CA SER A 599 -27.34 0.15 -11.51
C SER A 599 -26.14 0.88 -12.15
N ARG A 600 -26.17 2.23 -12.16
CA ARG A 600 -25.07 3.07 -12.65
C ARG A 600 -23.85 3.09 -11.72
N ALA A 601 -24.00 2.92 -10.41
CA ALA A 601 -22.91 2.96 -9.43
C ALA A 601 -21.93 1.81 -9.63
N SER A 602 -22.40 0.64 -10.08
CA SER A 602 -21.51 -0.45 -10.50
C SER A 602 -20.58 -0.03 -11.66
N ALA A 603 -21.10 0.72 -12.62
CA ALA A 603 -20.37 1.25 -13.77
C ALA A 603 -19.59 2.54 -13.47
N ALA A 604 -20.04 3.36 -12.51
CA ALA A 604 -19.42 4.63 -12.12
C ALA A 604 -18.31 4.44 -11.08
N ALA A 605 -18.48 3.54 -10.11
CA ALA A 605 -17.38 3.05 -9.26
C ALA A 605 -16.30 2.45 -10.16
N ALA A 606 -16.70 1.70 -11.20
CA ALA A 606 -15.77 1.22 -12.18
C ALA A 606 -15.04 2.29 -13.00
N ALA A 607 -15.73 3.36 -13.40
CA ALA A 607 -15.13 4.47 -14.12
C ALA A 607 -14.25 5.36 -13.21
N ALA A 608 -14.63 5.58 -11.95
CA ALA A 608 -13.87 6.36 -10.97
C ALA A 608 -12.59 5.63 -10.54
N VAL A 609 -12.65 4.31 -10.36
CA VAL A 609 -11.46 3.45 -10.15
C VAL A 609 -10.53 3.47 -11.37
N THR A 610 -11.10 3.52 -12.58
CA THR A 610 -10.33 3.74 -13.81
C THR A 610 -9.70 5.13 -13.83
N ALA A 611 -10.36 6.19 -13.37
CA ALA A 611 -9.83 7.55 -13.36
C ALA A 611 -8.80 7.81 -12.25
N GLY A 612 -8.94 7.15 -11.09
CA GLY A 612 -7.95 7.16 -10.00
C GLY A 612 -6.67 6.35 -10.32
N SER A 613 -6.76 5.38 -11.24
CA SER A 613 -5.63 4.54 -11.67
C SER A 613 -5.13 4.83 -13.09
N THR A 614 -5.85 5.60 -13.91
CA THR A 614 -5.51 5.96 -15.29
C THR A 614 -6.00 7.38 -15.59
N ASP A 615 -5.05 8.26 -15.95
CA ASP A 615 -5.27 9.65 -16.38
C ASP A 615 -5.65 10.68 -15.29
N SER A 616 -4.86 10.78 -14.23
CA SER A 616 -4.76 12.02 -13.43
C SER A 616 -4.48 13.26 -14.31
N GLU A 617 -3.84 13.07 -15.47
CA GLU A 617 -3.61 14.10 -16.49
C GLU A 617 -4.90 14.54 -17.23
N LYS A 618 -5.83 13.63 -17.55
CA LYS A 618 -7.14 14.03 -18.12
C LYS A 618 -8.09 14.57 -17.08
N LEU A 619 -8.04 14.06 -15.84
CA LEU A 619 -8.74 14.67 -14.71
C LEU A 619 -8.26 16.11 -14.47
N GLN A 620 -6.96 16.40 -14.59
CA GLN A 620 -6.44 17.77 -14.50
C GLN A 620 -6.88 18.66 -15.68
N ALA A 621 -6.91 18.15 -16.91
CA ALA A 621 -7.36 18.90 -18.08
C ALA A 621 -8.89 19.16 -18.08
N ALA A 622 -9.70 18.21 -17.63
CA ALA A 622 -11.16 18.36 -17.50
C ALA A 622 -11.54 19.32 -16.35
N ASN A 623 -10.69 19.43 -15.33
CA ASN A 623 -10.90 20.32 -14.18
C ASN A 623 -10.50 21.79 -14.42
N ALA A 624 -9.87 22.12 -15.56
CA ALA A 624 -9.47 23.50 -15.89
C ALA A 624 -10.64 24.36 -16.41
N ASN A 625 -11.74 23.76 -16.86
CA ASN A 625 -12.86 24.48 -17.50
C ASN A 625 -14.21 24.26 -16.80
N VAL A 626 -14.27 24.53 -15.49
CA VAL A 626 -15.57 24.68 -14.80
C VAL A 626 -15.59 26.03 -14.08
N ASN A 627 -15.93 27.07 -14.85
CA ASN A 627 -16.50 28.30 -14.32
C ASN A 627 -17.95 27.98 -13.95
N VAL A 628 -18.27 27.98 -12.65
CA VAL A 628 -19.67 28.01 -12.21
C VAL A 628 -19.96 29.43 -11.79
N ASP A 629 -20.54 30.18 -12.73
CA ASP A 629 -21.27 31.40 -12.43
C ASP A 629 -22.69 30.99 -12.03
N VAL A 630 -23.13 31.40 -10.85
CA VAL A 630 -24.47 31.08 -10.35
C VAL A 630 -25.45 32.05 -11.02
N LYS A 631 -26.09 31.62 -12.12
CA LYS A 631 -27.45 32.05 -12.54
C LYS A 631 -27.94 31.34 -13.80
N ASN A 632 -29.16 30.77 -13.68
CA ASN A 632 -30.14 30.33 -14.68
C ASN A 632 -29.71 29.39 -15.82
N VAL A 633 -30.29 28.18 -15.86
CA VAL A 633 -30.43 27.37 -17.09
C VAL A 633 -31.82 26.71 -17.14
N PRO A 634 -32.52 26.71 -18.29
CA PRO A 634 -33.88 26.17 -18.47
C PRO A 634 -33.92 24.71 -18.97
N ALA A 635 -35.14 24.15 -18.95
CA ALA A 635 -35.52 22.76 -19.18
C ALA A 635 -35.64 22.32 -20.65
N ALA A 636 -35.48 21.01 -20.89
CA ALA A 636 -36.34 20.22 -21.81
C ALA A 636 -36.02 18.70 -21.78
N GLY A 637 -37.09 17.89 -21.62
CA GLY A 637 -37.31 16.64 -22.38
C GLY A 637 -37.09 15.29 -21.69
N GLU A 638 -38.17 14.65 -21.23
CA GLU A 638 -38.22 13.24 -20.78
C GLU A 638 -38.35 12.21 -21.93
N PRO A 639 -37.93 10.95 -21.71
CA PRO A 639 -38.57 9.79 -22.31
C PRO A 639 -39.13 8.79 -21.27
N ALA A 640 -40.03 7.92 -21.74
CA ALA A 640 -41.00 7.11 -20.99
C ALA A 640 -40.46 5.91 -20.18
N LYS A 641 -41.22 5.58 -19.12
CA LYS A 641 -41.02 4.51 -18.11
C LYS A 641 -41.53 3.13 -18.55
N GLU A 642 -40.86 2.07 -18.10
CA GLU A 642 -41.44 0.73 -17.90
C GLU A 642 -41.09 0.20 -16.50
N GLN A 643 -42.10 -0.33 -15.81
CA GLN A 643 -42.09 -0.75 -14.40
C GLN A 643 -41.73 -2.23 -14.24
N SER A 644 -40.93 -2.58 -13.24
CA SER A 644 -40.95 -3.93 -12.63
C SER A 644 -40.68 -3.87 -11.12
N LYS A 645 -41.34 -4.78 -10.38
CA LYS A 645 -41.70 -4.72 -8.96
C LYS A 645 -40.52 -4.96 -7.99
N GLU A 646 -40.39 -4.11 -6.97
CA GLU A 646 -39.43 -4.20 -5.87
C GLU A 646 -39.94 -5.07 -4.69
N GLN A 647 -39.03 -5.84 -4.11
CA GLN A 647 -39.16 -6.47 -2.80
C GLN A 647 -38.72 -5.45 -1.73
N GLN A 648 -39.49 -5.31 -0.65
CA GLN A 648 -39.30 -4.29 0.40
C GLN A 648 -38.00 -4.50 1.20
N GLU A 649 -37.06 -3.55 1.09
CA GLU A 649 -35.94 -3.37 2.02
C GLU A 649 -36.35 -2.47 3.22
N PRO A 650 -35.62 -2.50 4.36
CA PRO A 650 -35.96 -1.72 5.54
C PRO A 650 -35.98 -0.22 5.21
N GLU A 651 -37.02 0.50 5.65
CA GLU A 651 -37.37 1.84 5.18
C GLU A 651 -36.33 2.96 5.40
N ASP A 652 -35.15 2.74 6.02
CA ASP A 652 -34.24 3.82 6.48
C ASP A 652 -32.71 3.58 6.33
N SER A 653 -32.24 2.81 5.35
CA SER A 653 -30.78 2.71 5.11
C SER A 653 -30.26 3.79 4.16
N PHE A 654 -29.38 4.67 4.66
CA PHE A 654 -28.56 5.52 3.79
C PHE A 654 -27.50 4.70 3.04
N ASP A 655 -27.13 5.13 1.84
CA ASP A 655 -26.19 4.40 0.97
C ASP A 655 -25.06 5.25 0.38
N LYS A 656 -25.12 6.57 0.56
CA LYS A 656 -24.09 7.52 0.13
C LYS A 656 -24.06 8.75 1.04
N GLY A 657 -22.94 9.45 1.07
CA GLY A 657 -22.82 10.69 1.82
C GLY A 657 -21.49 11.41 1.70
N VAL A 658 -21.45 12.60 2.28
CA VAL A 658 -20.24 13.40 2.49
C VAL A 658 -20.05 13.65 3.97
N ILE A 659 -18.79 13.57 4.42
CA ILE A 659 -18.37 13.85 5.78
C ILE A 659 -17.35 14.97 5.72
N PHE A 660 -17.65 16.08 6.38
CA PHE A 660 -16.76 17.23 6.53
C PHE A 660 -16.04 17.15 7.87
N TYR A 661 -14.71 17.26 7.87
CA TYR A 661 -13.87 17.33 9.07
C TYR A 661 -13.53 18.78 9.32
N LEU A 662 -13.71 19.23 10.56
CA LEU A 662 -13.61 20.63 10.94
C LEU A 662 -12.46 20.87 11.92
N ARG A 663 -11.80 22.00 11.76
CA ARG A 663 -10.90 22.58 12.76
C ARG A 663 -11.13 24.07 12.78
N ASP A 664 -11.38 24.63 13.96
CA ASP A 664 -11.71 26.05 14.13
C ASP A 664 -12.87 26.48 13.19
N LYS A 665 -13.92 25.63 13.11
CA LYS A 665 -15.09 25.75 12.22
C LYS A 665 -14.82 25.73 10.70
N LYS A 666 -13.58 25.58 10.28
CA LYS A 666 -13.18 25.49 8.87
C LYS A 666 -13.09 24.03 8.43
N VAL A 667 -13.48 23.77 7.19
CA VAL A 667 -13.30 22.45 6.57
C VAL A 667 -11.81 22.20 6.33
N VAL A 668 -11.29 21.13 6.95
CA VAL A 668 -9.89 20.69 6.82
C VAL A 668 -9.75 19.31 6.17
N GLY A 669 -10.86 18.61 5.96
CA GLY A 669 -10.85 17.32 5.27
C GLY A 669 -12.26 16.90 4.86
N LEU A 670 -12.34 16.01 3.87
CA LEU A 670 -13.58 15.42 3.42
C LEU A 670 -13.42 13.92 3.21
N VAL A 671 -14.44 13.16 3.56
CA VAL A 671 -14.64 11.78 3.11
C VAL A 671 -15.91 11.72 2.27
N LEU A 672 -15.80 11.17 1.07
CA LEU A 672 -16.91 10.87 0.17
C LEU A 672 -17.19 9.38 0.27
N TRP A 673 -18.35 9.03 0.80
CA TRP A 673 -18.81 7.65 0.87
C TRP A 673 -19.78 7.41 -0.28
N ASN A 674 -19.40 6.52 -1.20
CA ASN A 674 -20.25 6.12 -2.33
C ASN A 674 -20.68 7.28 -3.26
N VAL A 675 -19.93 8.40 -3.21
CA VAL A 675 -20.05 9.59 -4.06
C VAL A 675 -18.79 9.68 -4.92
N PHE A 676 -18.98 9.70 -6.24
CA PHE A 676 -17.89 9.64 -7.22
C PHE A 676 -17.83 10.92 -8.07
N ASN A 677 -16.70 11.17 -8.72
CA ASN A 677 -16.53 12.31 -9.65
C ASN A 677 -16.82 13.68 -9.02
N ARG A 678 -16.59 13.80 -7.70
CA ARG A 678 -16.77 15.04 -6.92
C ARG A 678 -15.51 15.48 -6.18
N MET A 679 -14.37 14.81 -6.41
CA MET A 679 -13.09 15.20 -5.81
C MET A 679 -12.63 16.60 -6.23
N GLY A 680 -12.95 17.05 -7.44
CA GLY A 680 -12.70 18.43 -7.88
C GLY A 680 -13.45 19.46 -7.02
N THR A 681 -14.71 19.18 -6.69
CA THR A 681 -15.51 19.99 -5.75
C THR A 681 -14.90 19.96 -4.35
N ALA A 682 -14.53 18.78 -3.85
CA ALA A 682 -13.90 18.63 -2.54
C ALA A 682 -12.58 19.42 -2.42
N ARG A 683 -11.73 19.40 -3.46
CA ARG A 683 -10.51 20.23 -3.54
C ARG A 683 -10.82 21.72 -3.44
N LYS A 684 -11.81 22.21 -4.20
CA LYS A 684 -12.21 23.62 -4.16
C LYS A 684 -12.66 24.06 -2.76
N ILE A 685 -13.46 23.23 -2.08
CA ILE A 685 -13.91 23.49 -0.70
C ILE A 685 -12.71 23.53 0.25
N LEU A 686 -11.78 22.58 0.13
CA LEU A 686 -10.59 22.53 0.96
C LEU A 686 -9.66 23.74 0.73
N ASP A 687 -9.52 24.18 -0.52
CA ASP A 687 -8.68 25.30 -0.91
C ASP A 687 -9.22 26.64 -0.41
N GLN A 688 -10.55 26.81 -0.38
CA GLN A 688 -11.20 28.01 0.17
C GLN A 688 -10.83 28.22 1.64
N HIS A 689 -10.73 27.14 2.43
CA HIS A 689 -10.33 27.21 3.83
C HIS A 689 -11.17 28.23 4.63
N THR A 690 -12.48 28.24 4.37
CA THR A 690 -13.47 29.13 4.97
C THR A 690 -14.36 28.41 5.97
N GLU A 691 -15.02 29.19 6.81
CA GLU A 691 -16.16 28.73 7.61
C GLU A 691 -17.40 28.70 6.72
N TYR A 692 -18.32 27.78 7.00
CA TYR A 692 -19.61 27.69 6.33
C TYR A 692 -20.72 27.75 7.38
N ASP A 693 -21.73 28.59 7.14
CA ASP A 693 -22.87 28.73 8.06
C ASP A 693 -23.73 27.46 8.08
N ASP A 694 -23.92 26.83 6.93
CA ASP A 694 -24.66 25.58 6.79
C ASP A 694 -23.98 24.60 5.83
N LEU A 695 -23.43 23.52 6.39
CA LEU A 695 -22.78 22.46 5.61
C LEU A 695 -23.79 21.55 4.87
N ASN A 696 -25.08 21.61 5.18
CA ASN A 696 -26.12 20.93 4.40
C ASN A 696 -26.27 21.57 3.01
N GLU A 697 -26.17 22.90 2.92
CA GLU A 697 -26.17 23.59 1.63
C GLU A 697 -24.92 23.27 0.81
N VAL A 698 -23.77 23.14 1.46
CA VAL A 698 -22.52 22.72 0.80
C VAL A 698 -22.64 21.28 0.29
N ALA A 699 -23.32 20.40 1.03
CA ALA A 699 -23.55 19.00 0.64
C ALA A 699 -24.36 18.84 -0.67
N LYS A 700 -25.16 19.85 -1.06
CA LYS A 700 -25.88 19.87 -2.36
C LYS A 700 -24.94 19.71 -3.55
N LEU A 701 -23.71 20.23 -3.44
CA LEU A 701 -22.68 20.15 -4.49
C LEU A 701 -22.23 18.70 -4.76
N PHE A 702 -22.56 17.76 -3.86
CA PHE A 702 -22.24 16.34 -3.94
C PHE A 702 -23.41 15.47 -4.42
N ASN A 703 -24.51 16.07 -4.90
CA ASN A 703 -25.72 15.37 -5.35
C ASN A 703 -26.35 14.47 -4.27
N LEU A 704 -26.44 14.99 -3.04
CA LEU A 704 -26.98 14.26 -1.88
C LEU A 704 -28.44 14.58 -1.56
N HIS A 705 -29.18 15.15 -2.51
CA HIS A 705 -30.62 15.32 -2.36
C HIS A 705 -31.33 14.46 -3.39
N ASP A 706 -32.39 13.78 -2.94
CA ASP A 706 -33.46 13.39 -3.84
C ASP A 706 -33.86 14.65 -4.60
N ARG A 707 -33.96 14.55 -5.93
CA ARG A 707 -34.86 15.47 -6.63
C ARG A 707 -36.18 15.28 -5.89
N ARG A 708 -36.65 16.31 -5.17
CA ARG A 708 -38.04 16.34 -4.71
C ARG A 708 -38.84 15.88 -5.90
N THR A 709 -39.56 14.79 -5.71
CA THR A 709 -40.47 14.28 -6.71
C THR A 709 -41.26 15.47 -7.23
N GLU A 710 -41.22 15.71 -8.53
CA GLU A 710 -41.93 16.81 -9.20
C GLU A 710 -43.43 16.85 -8.81
N SER A 711 -43.96 15.79 -8.18
CA SER A 711 -45.27 15.72 -7.55
C SER A 711 -45.48 16.66 -6.36
N GLU A 712 -44.48 16.94 -5.51
CA GLU A 712 -44.69 17.83 -4.33
C GLU A 712 -44.65 19.32 -4.72
N GLU A 713 -43.89 19.69 -5.77
CA GLU A 713 -43.92 21.04 -6.33
C GLU A 713 -45.18 21.28 -7.18
N LEU A 714 -45.77 20.24 -7.76
CA LEU A 714 -47.08 20.30 -8.41
C LEU A 714 -48.22 20.44 -7.38
N GLU A 715 -48.19 19.72 -6.26
CA GLU A 715 -49.19 19.88 -5.19
C GLU A 715 -49.09 21.24 -4.49
N ALA A 716 -47.88 21.80 -4.35
CA ALA A 716 -47.68 23.16 -3.83
C ALA A 716 -47.99 24.26 -4.86
N ALA A 717 -48.16 23.93 -6.14
CA ALA A 717 -48.61 24.84 -7.19
C ALA A 717 -50.12 24.74 -7.45
N GLU A 718 -50.77 23.66 -6.99
CA GLU A 718 -52.24 23.48 -7.01
C GLU A 718 -52.95 23.93 -5.72
N GLN A 719 -52.21 24.27 -4.66
CA GLN A 719 -52.72 25.01 -3.48
C GLN A 719 -52.39 26.49 -3.59
#